data_AF-A0AA36FVL0-F1
#
_entry.id   AF-A0AA36FVL0-F1
#
_cell.length_a   1.000
_cell.length_b   1.000
_cell.length_c   1.000
_cell.angle_alpha   90.00
_cell.angle_beta   90.00
_cell.angle_gamma   90.00
#
_symmetry.space_group_name_H-M   'P 1'
#
loop_
_entity.id
_entity.type
_entity.pdbx_description
1 polymer ?
#
loop_
_entity_poly.entity_id
_entity_poly.type
_entity_poly.pdbx_seq_one_letter_code
_entity_poly.pdbx_strand_id
1 'polypeptide(L)'
;MMSQREILDQIMNNNLQPEVHSEGDALLQIMQECWRPTPESRPKLRLINQTVAQEQTDRLLCEMLPATVAQVLKQGGLVPPRSYDSVTVLFCQIMDFNTLCSKSNAEQIVTFLNDTFTLFDEIVKVHDAYKVETTGETYMVASGVPTENGGRHVFEIADISLELRDASYRYQVLHLPDFKVRVRIGFHCGPIAAGVIGLRSPRYCLFGDTVNFASRMQSNCPPNQIQTSEITALKLFDVPEYRLVKRGIVHVKGKGEKMPGHTRLLPVIQAVELKGSKVLNERSYEDVLRRRRMMFACCLIAWLAVIILIAAMAIPKWEVLTFTNIDWEIVRVELGVWGEWRQTTNTSRPITEWIPHFPAPPAHLTRLAGEDLKHYYRAQAVIGIIGLVLLIATNLLAMYTFYHHRYTYKRLTAALYFVCTMCVLAAIEVLSNSVDEWNTTVVAKSQDETHWDYDAVRESGYAKYMAYSVVIICALSSLTFLYGSHKQKGENAATAEFEIEDRPIHMGRLMSVLRRGWKQVKEWDIRTEPLIFFLAACNSVKGIVTPSLSEAKMKRTYILPPGAKEKTFYNKKMVLWDQNYDYVNLPIACIIGVIYGGYSDHYGRKWPMLIGILSVVLDTAFRILIWHPETDWPLQWIFAAASLAGFLGDFLLTMSAINAYVTDQFPDKKTASLRMIVVSILFSLGQFGGSQLADWLLHFVSEINMLIIVEGVFVFSFFFGLFLIDNRIPAALPLQQEENPSLDEIVPPPKNVIEVAGRSFVSLWESVKIFFRPREGHRRLFLWLCFVANFLDQFVFGEEKGLIGTYTRLSPFNWDTHTYAQYKSWRPIVQIIGLFVGTLLFKKLFRLRDSLVITFAIASMGLCAVAIGLAHMTWVIFASLPVGSLHGLLNPLTYSFMSCLIEQNEIGKAFAVSSIAQKLAGIAQTAILQNIYTATVDWYMGFVWLLMGGITAIAVAIYAVVHVIAKREGIEPDP
;
A
#
# COMPACT_ATOMS: atom_id res chain seq x y z
N MET A 1 -15.83 -53.44 -34.41
CA MET A 1 -17.01 -52.57 -34.27
C MET A 1 -16.87 -51.44 -35.27
N MET A 2 -17.85 -51.27 -36.17
CA MET A 2 -17.84 -50.16 -37.14
C MET A 2 -17.87 -48.81 -36.41
N SER A 3 -17.23 -47.80 -36.98
CA SER A 3 -17.27 -46.45 -36.44
C SER A 3 -18.64 -45.81 -36.65
N GLN A 4 -19.06 -44.92 -35.75
CA GLN A 4 -20.37 -44.22 -35.84
C GLN A 4 -20.55 -43.44 -37.15
N ARG A 5 -19.46 -42.98 -37.78
CA ARG A 5 -19.49 -42.32 -39.09
C ARG A 5 -19.78 -43.27 -40.24
N GLU A 6 -19.20 -44.48 -40.23
CA GLU A 6 -19.45 -45.48 -41.28
C GLU A 6 -20.90 -46.00 -41.26
N ILE A 7 -21.48 -46.12 -40.06
CA ILE A 7 -22.90 -46.47 -39.90
C ILE A 7 -23.78 -45.35 -40.48
N LEU A 8 -23.45 -44.08 -40.20
CA LEU A 8 -24.19 -42.93 -40.73
C LEU A 8 -24.09 -42.81 -42.26
N ASP A 9 -22.92 -43.04 -42.84
CA ASP A 9 -22.71 -43.00 -44.29
C ASP A 9 -23.44 -44.14 -45.01
N GLN A 10 -23.55 -45.32 -44.40
CA GLN A 10 -24.31 -46.43 -44.96
C GLN A 10 -25.83 -46.25 -44.82
N ILE A 11 -26.28 -45.57 -43.75
CA ILE A 11 -27.68 -45.18 -43.55
C ILE A 11 -28.11 -44.11 -44.56
N MET A 12 -27.26 -43.10 -44.80
CA MET A 12 -27.55 -42.05 -45.80
C MET A 12 -27.56 -42.59 -47.24
N ASN A 13 -26.81 -43.66 -47.51
CA ASN A 13 -26.74 -44.32 -48.82
C ASN A 13 -27.76 -45.47 -49.00
N ASN A 14 -28.82 -45.52 -48.17
CA ASN A 14 -29.99 -46.41 -48.28
C ASN A 14 -29.75 -47.94 -48.21
N ASN A 15 -28.57 -48.42 -47.85
CA ASN A 15 -28.22 -49.84 -48.07
C ASN A 15 -28.13 -50.74 -46.83
N LEU A 16 -28.34 -50.25 -45.61
CA LEU A 16 -28.32 -51.09 -44.41
C LEU A 16 -29.44 -50.72 -43.44
N GLN A 17 -30.33 -51.68 -43.18
CA GLN A 17 -31.28 -51.67 -42.08
C GLN A 17 -30.65 -52.49 -40.94
N PRO A 18 -30.05 -51.86 -39.91
CA PRO A 18 -29.42 -52.61 -38.84
C PRO A 18 -30.50 -53.30 -37.98
N GLU A 19 -30.36 -54.61 -37.74
CA GLU A 19 -31.14 -55.33 -36.73
C GLU A 19 -30.65 -54.93 -35.33
N VAL A 20 -31.56 -54.59 -34.43
CA VAL A 20 -31.22 -54.01 -33.12
C VAL A 20 -31.78 -54.89 -32.01
N HIS A 21 -30.89 -55.30 -31.10
CA HIS A 21 -31.21 -56.03 -29.88
C HIS A 21 -30.80 -55.21 -28.64
N SER A 22 -31.59 -54.22 -28.27
CA SER A 22 -31.66 -53.71 -26.88
C SER A 22 -32.78 -52.68 -26.73
N GLU A 23 -33.76 -52.96 -25.88
CA GLU A 23 -34.79 -51.99 -25.46
C GLU A 23 -34.15 -50.96 -24.49
N GLY A 24 -34.16 -49.67 -24.86
CA GLY A 24 -33.84 -48.59 -23.91
C GLY A 24 -33.06 -47.38 -24.42
N ASP A 25 -32.60 -47.37 -25.69
CA ASP A 25 -31.76 -46.29 -26.21
C ASP A 25 -32.57 -45.35 -27.13
N ALA A 26 -32.71 -44.06 -26.77
CA ALA A 26 -33.61 -43.14 -27.47
C ALA A 26 -33.10 -42.76 -28.87
N LEU A 27 -31.78 -42.78 -29.08
CA LEU A 27 -31.17 -42.62 -30.40
C LEU A 27 -31.65 -43.69 -31.38
N LEU A 28 -31.84 -44.91 -30.87
CA LEU A 28 -32.32 -46.07 -31.62
C LEU A 28 -33.82 -45.99 -31.92
N GLN A 29 -34.63 -45.48 -30.99
CA GLN A 29 -36.04 -45.14 -31.27
C GLN A 29 -36.14 -44.09 -32.38
N ILE A 30 -35.32 -43.03 -32.32
CA ILE A 30 -35.30 -41.97 -33.34
C ILE A 30 -34.90 -42.53 -34.71
N MET A 31 -33.92 -43.43 -34.78
CA MET A 31 -33.52 -44.09 -36.03
C MET A 31 -34.64 -44.95 -36.63
N GLN A 32 -35.43 -45.64 -35.79
CA GLN A 32 -36.62 -46.38 -36.23
C GLN A 32 -37.74 -45.45 -36.71
N GLU A 33 -37.96 -44.31 -36.04
CA GLU A 33 -38.97 -43.32 -36.44
C GLU A 33 -38.64 -42.60 -37.76
N CYS A 34 -37.36 -42.41 -38.06
CA CYS A 34 -36.89 -41.86 -39.33
C CYS A 34 -37.16 -42.77 -40.53
N TRP A 35 -37.39 -44.08 -40.29
CA TRP A 35 -37.58 -45.09 -41.33
C TRP A 35 -39.05 -45.42 -41.63
N ARG A 36 -40.01 -44.65 -41.10
CA ARG A 36 -41.44 -44.87 -41.36
C ARG A 36 -41.74 -44.72 -42.88
N PRO A 37 -42.59 -45.61 -43.45
CA PRO A 37 -42.86 -45.67 -44.89
C PRO A 37 -43.60 -44.44 -45.43
N THR A 38 -44.31 -43.70 -44.57
CA THR A 38 -45.00 -42.44 -44.90
C THR A 38 -44.08 -41.25 -44.63
N PRO A 39 -43.67 -40.47 -45.66
CA PRO A 39 -42.72 -39.35 -45.54
C PRO A 39 -43.17 -38.26 -44.57
N GLU A 40 -44.48 -37.99 -44.49
CA GLU A 40 -45.06 -36.95 -43.63
C GLU A 40 -45.02 -37.31 -42.14
N SER A 41 -44.83 -38.60 -41.80
CA SER A 41 -44.82 -39.10 -40.42
C SER A 41 -43.42 -39.16 -39.79
N ARG A 42 -42.38 -38.77 -40.54
CA ARG A 42 -40.98 -38.78 -40.07
C ARG A 42 -40.73 -37.58 -39.14
N PRO A 43 -40.01 -37.76 -38.04
CA PRO A 43 -39.64 -36.65 -37.16
C PRO A 43 -38.76 -35.65 -37.91
N LYS A 44 -39.05 -34.35 -37.77
CA LYS A 44 -38.25 -33.28 -38.38
C LYS A 44 -36.86 -33.25 -37.75
N LEU A 45 -35.81 -32.97 -38.53
CA LEU A 45 -34.41 -32.90 -38.06
C LEU A 45 -34.22 -32.04 -36.79
N ARG A 46 -35.02 -30.98 -36.66
CA ARG A 46 -35.04 -30.10 -35.47
C ARG A 46 -35.46 -30.83 -34.19
N LEU A 47 -36.39 -31.78 -34.27
CA LEU A 47 -36.86 -32.58 -33.13
C LEU A 47 -35.77 -33.56 -32.67
N ILE A 48 -35.06 -34.17 -33.62
CA ILE A 48 -33.93 -35.09 -33.36
C ILE A 48 -32.77 -34.36 -32.69
N ASN A 49 -32.42 -33.18 -33.20
CA ASN A 49 -31.38 -32.36 -32.59
C ASN A 49 -31.78 -31.90 -31.18
N GLN A 50 -33.07 -31.63 -30.95
CA GLN A 50 -33.58 -31.28 -29.62
C GLN A 50 -33.50 -32.45 -28.64
N THR A 51 -33.85 -33.66 -29.04
CA THR A 51 -33.79 -34.85 -28.17
C THR A 51 -32.34 -35.24 -27.85
N VAL A 52 -31.44 -35.21 -28.85
CA VAL A 52 -30.00 -35.50 -28.62
C VAL A 52 -29.37 -34.43 -27.72
N ALA A 53 -29.70 -33.16 -27.92
CA ALA A 53 -29.22 -32.09 -27.06
C ALA A 53 -29.78 -32.21 -25.63
N GLN A 54 -31.04 -32.62 -25.49
CA GLN A 54 -31.65 -32.90 -24.17
C GLN A 54 -30.96 -34.05 -23.46
N GLU A 55 -30.69 -35.17 -24.14
CA GLU A 55 -29.97 -36.31 -23.55
C GLU A 55 -28.53 -35.96 -23.13
N GLN A 56 -27.82 -35.18 -23.96
CA GLN A 56 -26.48 -34.71 -23.60
C GLN A 56 -26.51 -33.79 -22.38
N THR A 57 -27.47 -32.87 -22.34
CA THR A 57 -27.70 -31.98 -21.19
C THR A 57 -28.05 -32.79 -19.94
N ASP A 58 -28.89 -33.81 -20.10
CA ASP A 58 -29.35 -34.70 -19.04
C ASP A 58 -28.26 -35.58 -18.47
N ARG A 59 -27.36 -36.06 -19.33
CA ARG A 59 -26.18 -36.84 -18.95
C ARG A 59 -25.18 -35.97 -18.21
N LEU A 60 -24.88 -34.78 -18.73
CA LEU A 60 -24.00 -33.81 -18.07
C LEU A 60 -24.56 -33.38 -16.70
N LEU A 61 -25.88 -33.19 -16.58
CA LEU A 61 -26.53 -32.88 -15.31
C LEU A 61 -26.34 -33.99 -14.27
N CYS A 62 -26.49 -35.26 -14.68
CA CYS A 62 -26.27 -36.42 -13.84
C CYS A 62 -24.79 -36.68 -13.51
N GLU A 63 -23.86 -36.14 -14.30
CA GLU A 63 -22.41 -36.18 -14.02
C GLU A 63 -21.99 -35.06 -13.04
N MET A 64 -22.67 -33.91 -13.06
CA MET A 64 -22.36 -32.77 -12.18
C MET A 64 -23.04 -32.83 -10.80
N LEU A 65 -24.15 -33.54 -10.68
CA LEU A 65 -24.95 -33.64 -9.45
C LEU A 65 -25.27 -35.10 -9.13
N PRO A 66 -25.51 -35.47 -7.85
CA PRO A 66 -25.96 -36.82 -7.55
C PRO A 66 -27.26 -37.15 -8.31
N ALA A 67 -27.39 -38.37 -8.81
CA ALA A 67 -28.52 -38.77 -9.67
C ALA A 67 -29.89 -38.47 -9.06
N THR A 68 -30.05 -38.67 -7.74
CA THR A 68 -31.28 -38.38 -7.00
C THR A 68 -31.61 -36.87 -6.97
N VAL A 69 -30.59 -36.02 -6.87
CA VAL A 69 -30.71 -34.56 -6.86
C VAL A 69 -30.98 -34.02 -8.28
N ALA A 70 -30.29 -34.59 -9.27
CA ALA A 70 -30.46 -34.25 -10.68
C ALA A 70 -31.89 -34.53 -11.16
N GLN A 71 -32.49 -35.65 -10.77
CA GLN A 71 -33.88 -35.99 -11.12
C GLN A 71 -34.91 -34.99 -10.56
N VAL A 72 -34.73 -34.54 -9.31
CA VAL A 72 -35.62 -33.54 -8.70
C VAL A 72 -35.53 -32.20 -9.43
N LEU A 73 -34.32 -31.78 -9.81
CA LEU A 73 -34.10 -30.54 -10.57
C LEU A 73 -34.66 -30.63 -12.00
N LYS A 74 -34.56 -31.80 -12.66
CA LYS A 74 -35.18 -32.03 -13.98
C LYS A 74 -36.70 -31.88 -13.94
N GLN A 75 -37.34 -32.24 -12.84
CA GLN A 75 -38.78 -32.08 -12.64
C GLN A 75 -39.18 -30.65 -12.24
N GLY A 76 -38.24 -29.70 -12.23
CA GLY A 76 -38.46 -28.31 -11.79
C GLY A 76 -38.65 -28.16 -10.29
N GLY A 77 -38.33 -29.20 -9.51
CA GLY A 77 -38.43 -29.20 -8.05
C GLY A 77 -37.26 -28.50 -7.37
N LEU A 78 -37.52 -27.91 -6.20
CA LEU A 78 -36.48 -27.42 -5.30
C LEU A 78 -35.94 -28.58 -4.44
N VAL A 79 -34.62 -28.66 -4.28
CA VAL A 79 -33.98 -29.67 -3.42
C VAL A 79 -33.78 -29.05 -2.03
N PRO A 80 -34.59 -29.43 -1.01
CA PRO A 80 -34.44 -28.88 0.33
C PRO A 80 -33.13 -29.37 0.98
N PRO A 81 -32.50 -28.57 1.85
CA PRO A 81 -31.38 -29.02 2.65
C PRO A 81 -31.78 -30.22 3.52
N ARG A 82 -30.95 -31.27 3.56
CA ARG A 82 -31.15 -32.47 4.36
C ARG A 82 -30.03 -32.63 5.37
N SER A 83 -30.39 -32.97 6.61
CA SER A 83 -29.43 -33.36 7.64
C SER A 83 -29.21 -34.87 7.60
N TYR A 84 -27.96 -35.28 7.80
CA TYR A 84 -27.52 -36.66 7.86
C TYR A 84 -26.80 -36.90 9.19
N ASP A 85 -27.20 -37.92 9.93
CA ASP A 85 -26.69 -38.17 11.29
C ASP A 85 -25.27 -38.76 11.29
N SER A 86 -24.91 -39.54 10.26
CA SER A 86 -23.61 -40.20 10.16
C SER A 86 -23.16 -40.32 8.71
N VAL A 87 -22.12 -39.58 8.35
CA VAL A 87 -21.48 -39.58 7.03
C VAL A 87 -19.97 -39.62 7.24
N THR A 88 -19.22 -40.32 6.37
CA THR A 88 -17.75 -40.23 6.37
C THR A 88 -17.29 -39.30 5.25
N VAL A 89 -16.49 -38.30 5.59
CA VAL A 89 -15.89 -37.34 4.64
C VAL A 89 -14.39 -37.58 4.56
N LEU A 90 -13.85 -37.62 3.35
CA LEU A 90 -12.44 -37.82 3.02
C LEU A 90 -11.87 -36.61 2.29
N PHE A 91 -10.66 -36.21 2.69
CA PHE A 91 -9.80 -35.29 1.95
C PHE A 91 -8.51 -36.00 1.57
N CYS A 92 -8.15 -35.93 0.28
CA CYS A 92 -6.88 -36.40 -0.27
C CYS A 92 -6.14 -35.21 -0.89
N GLN A 93 -4.87 -35.01 -0.56
CA GLN A 93 -4.06 -33.94 -1.18
C GLN A 93 -2.75 -34.47 -1.73
N ILE A 94 -2.39 -33.98 -2.92
CA ILE A 94 -1.13 -34.28 -3.58
C ILE A 94 0.01 -33.52 -2.89
N MET A 95 1.06 -34.23 -2.50
CA MET A 95 2.26 -33.68 -1.86
C MET A 95 3.25 -33.16 -2.90
N ASP A 96 4.12 -32.23 -2.49
CA ASP A 96 5.17 -31.64 -3.34
C ASP A 96 4.66 -30.98 -4.64
N PHE A 97 3.37 -30.63 -4.69
CA PHE A 97 2.73 -30.01 -5.85
C PHE A 97 3.42 -28.70 -6.27
N ASN A 98 3.85 -27.85 -5.32
CA ASN A 98 4.61 -26.65 -5.64
C ASN A 98 5.94 -26.94 -6.36
N THR A 99 6.61 -28.05 -5.99
CA THR A 99 7.84 -28.49 -6.64
C THR A 99 7.54 -28.98 -8.05
N LEU A 100 6.45 -29.73 -8.22
CA LEU A 100 5.95 -30.14 -9.54
C LEU A 100 5.66 -28.91 -10.41
N CYS A 101 4.92 -27.92 -9.91
CA CYS A 101 4.63 -26.68 -10.63
C CYS A 101 5.89 -25.90 -11.02
N SER A 102 6.94 -25.92 -10.20
CA SER A 102 8.20 -25.24 -10.54
C SER A 102 9.00 -25.90 -11.67
N LYS A 103 8.72 -27.18 -11.96
CA LYS A 103 9.41 -28.00 -12.95
C LYS A 103 8.54 -28.34 -14.17
N SER A 104 7.34 -27.77 -14.26
CA SER A 104 6.35 -28.12 -15.28
C SER A 104 5.72 -26.86 -15.87
N ASN A 105 5.38 -26.91 -17.15
CA ASN A 105 4.64 -25.83 -17.81
C ASN A 105 3.15 -25.90 -17.42
N ALA A 106 2.42 -24.80 -17.60
CA ALA A 106 1.01 -24.71 -17.22
C ALA A 106 0.15 -25.83 -17.85
N GLU A 107 0.34 -26.12 -19.14
CA GLU A 107 -0.34 -27.20 -19.85
C GLU A 107 -0.06 -28.57 -19.23
N GLN A 108 1.20 -28.88 -18.93
CA GLN A 108 1.61 -30.14 -18.31
C GLN A 108 1.01 -30.34 -16.91
N ILE A 109 0.84 -29.26 -16.14
CA ILE A 109 0.20 -29.30 -14.82
C ILE A 109 -1.29 -29.60 -14.96
N VAL A 110 -1.95 -28.98 -15.95
CA VAL A 110 -3.39 -29.23 -16.22
C VAL A 110 -3.60 -30.68 -16.64
N THR A 111 -2.78 -31.20 -17.56
CA THR A 111 -2.84 -32.61 -17.98
C THR A 111 -2.61 -33.55 -16.80
N PHE A 112 -1.58 -33.30 -15.98
CA PHE A 112 -1.29 -34.10 -14.79
C PHE A 112 -2.47 -34.13 -13.79
N LEU A 113 -3.09 -32.98 -13.51
CA LEU A 113 -4.25 -32.92 -12.61
C LEU A 113 -5.45 -33.65 -13.21
N ASN A 114 -5.68 -33.51 -14.51
CA ASN A 114 -6.77 -34.19 -15.20
C ASN A 114 -6.59 -35.71 -15.14
N ASP A 115 -5.40 -36.22 -15.45
CA ASP A 115 -5.09 -37.65 -15.42
C ASP A 115 -5.21 -38.21 -13.99
N THR A 116 -4.64 -37.50 -13.01
CA THR A 116 -4.67 -37.93 -11.60
C THR A 116 -6.10 -37.97 -11.05
N PHE A 117 -6.91 -36.94 -11.34
CA PHE A 117 -8.30 -36.91 -10.88
C PHE A 117 -9.20 -37.85 -11.68
N THR A 118 -8.91 -38.13 -12.95
CA THR A 118 -9.61 -39.17 -13.71
C THR A 118 -9.38 -40.54 -13.08
N LEU A 119 -8.13 -40.86 -12.71
CA LEU A 119 -7.80 -42.07 -11.96
C LEU A 119 -8.53 -42.15 -10.62
N PHE A 120 -8.63 -41.03 -9.90
CA PHE A 120 -9.37 -41.00 -8.63
C PHE A 120 -10.88 -41.18 -8.84
N ASP A 121 -11.43 -40.58 -9.89
CA ASP A 121 -12.84 -40.72 -10.25
C ASP A 121 -13.17 -42.18 -10.64
N GLU A 122 -12.27 -42.90 -11.31
CA GLU A 122 -12.42 -44.32 -11.61
C GLU A 122 -12.50 -45.18 -10.35
N ILE A 123 -11.66 -44.91 -9.35
CA ILE A 123 -11.69 -45.61 -8.05
C ILE A 123 -13.02 -45.31 -7.33
N VAL A 124 -13.39 -44.03 -7.21
CA VAL A 124 -14.63 -43.63 -6.50
C VAL A 124 -15.88 -44.22 -7.16
N LYS A 125 -15.92 -44.38 -8.48
CA LYS A 125 -17.06 -44.96 -9.22
C LYS A 125 -17.37 -46.41 -8.86
N VAL A 126 -16.39 -47.19 -8.40
CA VAL A 126 -16.58 -48.60 -8.02
C VAL A 126 -17.15 -48.73 -6.60
N HIS A 127 -17.09 -47.65 -5.81
CA HIS A 127 -17.52 -47.61 -4.41
C HIS A 127 -18.83 -46.83 -4.23
N ASP A 128 -19.53 -47.07 -3.12
CA ASP A 128 -20.71 -46.29 -2.74
C ASP A 128 -20.28 -44.94 -2.11
N ALA A 129 -19.70 -44.08 -2.94
CA ALA A 129 -19.19 -42.78 -2.54
C ALA A 129 -19.43 -41.70 -3.61
N TYR A 130 -19.63 -40.46 -3.15
CA TYR A 130 -19.88 -39.30 -3.99
C TYR A 130 -18.69 -38.34 -3.98
N LYS A 131 -18.24 -37.94 -5.17
CA LYS A 131 -17.26 -36.87 -5.37
C LYS A 131 -17.92 -35.52 -5.10
N VAL A 132 -17.49 -34.84 -4.04
CA VAL A 132 -18.09 -33.58 -3.62
C VAL A 132 -17.51 -32.42 -4.43
N GLU A 133 -16.20 -32.23 -4.36
CA GLU A 133 -15.51 -31.17 -5.10
C GLU A 133 -14.00 -31.41 -5.18
N THR A 134 -13.36 -30.67 -6.08
CA THR A 134 -11.90 -30.54 -6.15
C THR A 134 -11.51 -29.09 -5.89
N THR A 135 -10.53 -28.88 -5.00
CA THR A 135 -10.01 -27.55 -4.67
C THR A 135 -8.50 -27.55 -4.82
N GLY A 136 -8.01 -27.01 -5.94
CA GLY A 136 -6.58 -27.00 -6.27
C GLY A 136 -6.03 -28.43 -6.35
N GLU A 137 -5.01 -28.72 -5.53
CA GLU A 137 -4.38 -30.04 -5.40
C GLU A 137 -5.07 -31.00 -4.40
N THR A 138 -6.28 -30.65 -3.94
CA THR A 138 -7.07 -31.44 -2.96
C THR A 138 -8.35 -32.01 -3.57
N TYR A 139 -8.61 -33.28 -3.30
CA TYR A 139 -9.75 -34.07 -3.76
C TYR A 139 -10.64 -34.45 -2.57
N MET A 140 -11.94 -34.17 -2.65
CA MET A 140 -12.91 -34.39 -1.57
C MET A 140 -14.00 -35.39 -1.98
N VAL A 141 -14.20 -36.40 -1.12
CA VAL A 141 -15.17 -37.49 -1.32
C VAL A 141 -15.98 -37.68 -0.04
N ALA A 142 -17.24 -38.07 -0.17
CA ALA A 142 -18.07 -38.46 0.98
C ALA A 142 -18.89 -39.72 0.67
N SER A 143 -19.10 -40.56 1.68
CA SER A 143 -20.01 -41.72 1.61
C SER A 143 -21.09 -41.61 2.68
N GLY A 144 -22.28 -42.15 2.38
CA GLY A 144 -23.50 -41.95 3.16
C GLY A 144 -24.34 -40.75 2.70
N VAL A 145 -23.98 -40.16 1.55
CA VAL A 145 -24.71 -39.08 0.86
C VAL A 145 -24.69 -39.30 -0.65
N PRO A 146 -25.75 -38.93 -1.39
CA PRO A 146 -27.02 -38.37 -0.93
C PRO A 146 -27.96 -39.41 -0.30
N THR A 147 -27.68 -40.70 -0.49
CA THR A 147 -28.41 -41.83 0.09
C THR A 147 -27.63 -42.39 1.27
N GLU A 148 -28.32 -42.54 2.40
CA GLU A 148 -27.73 -43.12 3.61
C GLU A 148 -27.48 -44.62 3.39
N ASN A 149 -26.28 -45.10 3.71
CA ASN A 149 -25.88 -46.49 3.52
C ASN A 149 -25.58 -47.21 4.85
N GLY A 150 -26.15 -46.72 5.95
CA GLY A 150 -25.98 -47.28 7.29
C GLY A 150 -24.54 -47.13 7.79
N GLY A 151 -23.96 -48.16 8.42
CA GLY A 151 -22.56 -48.12 8.88
C GLY A 151 -21.51 -48.27 7.76
N ARG A 152 -21.92 -48.54 6.52
CA ARG A 152 -21.01 -48.88 5.41
C ARG A 152 -20.14 -47.72 4.94
N HIS A 153 -20.60 -46.47 5.11
CA HIS A 153 -19.83 -45.28 4.70
C HIS A 153 -18.41 -45.20 5.28
N VAL A 154 -18.13 -45.82 6.42
CA VAL A 154 -16.77 -45.82 7.00
C VAL A 154 -15.86 -46.78 6.24
N PHE A 155 -16.37 -47.95 5.86
CA PHE A 155 -15.62 -48.99 5.15
C PHE A 155 -15.33 -48.56 3.71
N GLU A 156 -16.34 -48.06 2.98
CA GLU A 156 -16.17 -47.52 1.62
C GLU A 156 -15.05 -46.48 1.55
N ILE A 157 -15.04 -45.53 2.50
CA ILE A 157 -14.00 -44.50 2.54
C ILE A 157 -12.63 -45.05 2.98
N ALA A 158 -12.60 -46.05 3.85
CA ALA A 158 -11.35 -46.68 4.25
C ALA A 158 -10.69 -47.42 3.08
N ASP A 159 -11.47 -48.13 2.26
CA ASP A 159 -11.01 -48.84 1.07
C ASP A 159 -10.55 -47.87 -0.02
N ILE A 160 -11.37 -46.85 -0.33
CA ILE A 160 -10.98 -45.74 -1.22
C ILE A 160 -9.67 -45.10 -0.76
N SER A 161 -9.46 -44.90 0.56
CA SER A 161 -8.22 -44.31 1.07
C SER A 161 -6.99 -45.15 0.75
N LEU A 162 -7.10 -46.47 0.84
CA LEU A 162 -6.02 -47.41 0.54
C LEU A 162 -5.73 -47.45 -0.96
N GLU A 163 -6.78 -47.56 -1.78
CA GLU A 163 -6.68 -47.60 -3.23
C GLU A 163 -6.11 -46.30 -3.81
N LEU A 164 -6.61 -45.14 -3.36
CA LEU A 164 -6.10 -43.83 -3.80
C LEU A 164 -4.61 -43.67 -3.49
N ARG A 165 -4.16 -44.09 -2.30
CA ARG A 165 -2.74 -44.06 -1.92
C ARG A 165 -1.90 -44.92 -2.87
N ASP A 166 -2.33 -46.14 -3.12
CA ASP A 166 -1.56 -47.12 -3.90
C ASP A 166 -1.59 -46.84 -5.40
N ALA A 167 -2.70 -46.32 -5.91
CA ALA A 167 -2.83 -45.84 -7.28
C ALA A 167 -1.95 -44.60 -7.52
N SER A 168 -1.98 -43.63 -6.59
CA SER A 168 -1.11 -42.44 -6.65
C SER A 168 0.37 -42.81 -6.69
N TYR A 169 0.80 -43.76 -5.85
CA TYR A 169 2.21 -44.14 -5.77
C TYR A 169 2.70 -44.90 -7.03
N ARG A 170 1.79 -45.60 -7.73
CA ARG A 170 2.08 -46.31 -8.99
C ARG A 170 2.01 -45.40 -10.22
N TYR A 171 1.27 -44.31 -10.16
CA TYR A 171 1.15 -43.36 -11.25
C TYR A 171 2.50 -42.71 -11.58
N GLN A 172 2.85 -42.69 -12.86
CA GLN A 172 4.07 -42.07 -13.37
C GLN A 172 3.72 -40.80 -14.14
N VAL A 173 4.37 -39.71 -13.79
CA VAL A 173 4.17 -38.42 -14.47
C VAL A 173 4.91 -38.45 -15.81
N LEU A 174 4.19 -38.33 -16.92
CA LEU A 174 4.73 -38.47 -18.29
C LEU A 174 5.97 -37.60 -18.56
N HIS A 175 5.94 -36.34 -18.13
CA HIS A 175 7.06 -35.39 -18.32
C HIS A 175 8.12 -35.43 -17.22
N LEU A 176 7.88 -36.17 -16.12
CA LEU A 176 8.77 -36.30 -14.96
C LEU A 176 8.71 -37.73 -14.39
N PRO A 177 9.24 -38.74 -15.11
CA PRO A 177 9.07 -40.15 -14.73
C PRO A 177 9.69 -40.52 -13.37
N ASP A 178 10.72 -39.79 -12.93
CA ASP A 178 11.36 -39.98 -11.62
C ASP A 178 10.54 -39.41 -10.45
N PHE A 179 9.52 -38.60 -10.72
CA PHE A 179 8.71 -37.97 -9.68
C PHE A 179 7.62 -38.94 -9.19
N LYS A 180 7.75 -39.40 -7.95
CA LYS A 180 6.72 -40.23 -7.29
C LYS A 180 5.62 -39.36 -6.69
N VAL A 181 4.39 -39.53 -7.18
CA VAL A 181 3.22 -38.84 -6.64
C VAL A 181 2.88 -39.45 -5.28
N ARG A 182 2.99 -38.64 -4.23
CA ARG A 182 2.63 -39.01 -2.86
C ARG A 182 1.41 -38.23 -2.46
N VAL A 183 0.46 -38.88 -1.80
CA VAL A 183 -0.74 -38.23 -1.27
C VAL A 183 -0.77 -38.26 0.24
N ARG A 184 -1.46 -37.31 0.86
CA ARG A 184 -1.84 -37.38 2.28
C ARG A 184 -3.36 -37.42 2.36
N ILE A 185 -3.87 -38.40 3.09
CA ILE A 185 -5.31 -38.68 3.15
C ILE A 185 -5.76 -38.57 4.60
N GLY A 186 -6.88 -37.90 4.82
CA GLY A 186 -7.53 -37.91 6.12
C GLY A 186 -9.05 -37.90 6.02
N PHE A 187 -9.69 -38.65 6.89
CA PHE A 187 -11.14 -38.78 6.91
C PHE A 187 -11.71 -38.80 8.32
N HIS A 188 -12.99 -38.46 8.43
CA HIS A 188 -13.72 -38.45 9.70
C HIS A 188 -15.21 -38.74 9.47
N CYS A 189 -15.82 -39.41 10.44
CA CYS A 189 -17.23 -39.74 10.47
C CYS A 189 -17.98 -38.91 11.52
N GLY A 190 -19.10 -38.30 11.12
CA GLY A 190 -20.00 -37.56 12.00
C GLY A 190 -21.19 -36.95 11.25
N PRO A 191 -22.03 -36.15 11.93
CA PRO A 191 -23.22 -35.56 11.33
C PRO A 191 -22.87 -34.40 10.38
N ILE A 192 -23.69 -34.19 9.35
CA ILE A 192 -23.57 -33.07 8.40
C ILE A 192 -24.96 -32.59 7.93
N ALA A 193 -25.00 -31.40 7.33
CA ALA A 193 -26.12 -30.94 6.52
C ALA A 193 -25.67 -30.83 5.06
N ALA A 194 -26.45 -31.34 4.11
CA ALA A 194 -26.16 -31.24 2.68
C ALA A 194 -27.30 -30.53 1.93
N GLY A 195 -26.96 -29.82 0.86
CA GLY A 195 -27.94 -29.13 0.04
C GLY A 195 -27.35 -28.59 -1.26
N VAL A 196 -28.22 -28.20 -2.20
CA VAL A 196 -27.81 -27.60 -3.48
C VAL A 196 -27.71 -26.08 -3.31
N ILE A 197 -26.56 -25.51 -3.67
CA ILE A 197 -26.30 -24.06 -3.60
C ILE A 197 -25.99 -23.52 -4.99
N GLY A 198 -26.54 -22.33 -5.28
CA GLY A 198 -26.31 -21.59 -6.52
C GLY A 198 -27.41 -21.81 -7.56
N LEU A 199 -27.90 -20.70 -8.15
CA LEU A 199 -28.95 -20.74 -9.18
C LEU A 199 -28.41 -20.98 -10.59
N ARG A 200 -27.21 -20.44 -10.90
CA ARG A 200 -26.57 -20.54 -12.24
C ARG A 200 -25.58 -21.70 -12.36
N SER A 201 -25.08 -22.22 -11.25
CA SER A 201 -24.16 -23.36 -11.18
C SER A 201 -24.51 -24.13 -9.91
N PRO A 202 -25.55 -25.00 -9.96
CA PRO A 202 -25.98 -25.75 -8.78
C PRO A 202 -24.87 -26.71 -8.35
N ARG A 203 -24.47 -26.65 -7.08
CA ARG A 203 -23.48 -27.55 -6.47
C ARG A 203 -24.07 -28.24 -5.26
N TYR A 204 -23.87 -29.55 -5.15
CA TYR A 204 -24.24 -30.30 -3.95
C TYR A 204 -23.16 -30.13 -2.87
N CYS A 205 -23.40 -29.27 -1.89
CA CYS A 205 -22.43 -28.89 -0.87
C CYS A 205 -22.72 -29.56 0.47
N LEU A 206 -21.65 -29.91 1.20
CA LEU A 206 -21.72 -30.48 2.56
C LEU A 206 -21.27 -29.44 3.60
N PHE A 207 -22.03 -29.33 4.69
CA PHE A 207 -21.80 -28.39 5.79
C PHE A 207 -21.74 -29.12 7.12
N GLY A 208 -20.87 -28.66 8.01
CA GLY A 208 -20.80 -29.13 9.38
C GLY A 208 -19.37 -29.28 9.90
N ASP A 209 -19.27 -29.49 11.20
CA ASP A 209 -17.98 -29.69 11.87
C ASP A 209 -17.24 -30.93 11.36
N THR A 210 -17.95 -31.95 10.88
CA THR A 210 -17.36 -33.15 10.29
C THR A 210 -16.46 -32.84 9.10
N VAL A 211 -16.86 -31.94 8.20
CA VAL A 211 -16.07 -31.53 7.02
C VAL A 211 -14.77 -30.84 7.47
N ASN A 212 -14.89 -29.92 8.44
CA ASN A 212 -13.74 -29.23 9.01
C ASN A 212 -12.79 -30.17 9.74
N PHE A 213 -13.33 -31.18 10.44
CA PHE A 213 -12.54 -32.16 11.16
C PHE A 213 -11.80 -33.10 10.20
N ALA A 214 -12.45 -33.59 9.14
CA ALA A 214 -11.82 -34.40 8.10
C ALA A 214 -10.67 -33.66 7.40
N SER A 215 -10.89 -32.40 7.02
CA SER A 215 -9.84 -31.53 6.45
C SER A 215 -8.64 -31.38 7.41
N ARG A 216 -8.90 -31.27 8.72
CA ARG A 216 -7.84 -31.21 9.73
C ARG A 216 -7.09 -32.53 9.88
N MET A 217 -7.76 -33.68 9.77
CA MET A 217 -7.10 -35.00 9.77
C MET A 217 -6.13 -35.10 8.60
N GLN A 218 -6.55 -34.68 7.42
CA GLN A 218 -5.72 -34.65 6.22
C GLN A 218 -4.53 -33.68 6.38
N SER A 219 -4.77 -32.46 6.87
CA SER A 219 -3.71 -31.44 6.97
C SER A 219 -2.59 -31.81 7.97
N ASN A 220 -2.91 -32.59 9.00
CA ASN A 220 -1.95 -33.09 9.99
C ASN A 220 -1.37 -34.46 9.61
N CYS A 221 -1.89 -35.10 8.56
CA CYS A 221 -1.41 -36.38 8.08
C CYS A 221 -0.01 -36.22 7.47
N PRO A 222 0.96 -37.08 7.85
CA PRO A 222 2.26 -37.09 7.20
C PRO A 222 2.14 -37.55 5.72
N PRO A 223 3.17 -37.30 4.90
CA PRO A 223 3.17 -37.68 3.49
C PRO A 223 3.03 -39.19 3.30
N ASN A 224 2.26 -39.60 2.29
CA ASN A 224 2.00 -41.00 1.91
C ASN A 224 1.35 -41.85 3.01
N GLN A 225 0.50 -41.23 3.84
CA GLN A 225 -0.18 -41.88 4.96
C GLN A 225 -1.67 -41.53 4.97
N ILE A 226 -2.42 -42.31 5.74
CA ILE A 226 -3.84 -42.16 5.97
C ILE A 226 -4.07 -41.91 7.46
N GLN A 227 -4.82 -40.87 7.78
CA GLN A 227 -5.13 -40.47 9.15
C GLN A 227 -6.63 -40.39 9.39
N THR A 228 -7.08 -40.95 10.51
CA THR A 228 -8.47 -40.82 10.95
C THR A 228 -8.57 -40.42 12.42
N SER A 229 -9.74 -39.93 12.79
CA SER A 229 -10.09 -39.58 14.18
C SER A 229 -10.27 -40.82 15.06
N GLU A 230 -10.14 -40.70 16.38
CA GLU A 230 -10.40 -41.81 17.31
C GLU A 230 -11.83 -42.37 17.18
N ILE A 231 -12.84 -41.51 17.07
CA ILE A 231 -14.26 -41.93 16.93
C ILE A 231 -14.47 -42.78 15.68
N THR A 232 -13.83 -42.41 14.57
CA THR A 232 -13.92 -43.17 13.32
C THR A 232 -13.06 -44.44 13.37
N ALA A 233 -11.90 -44.38 14.03
CA ALA A 233 -11.04 -45.55 14.22
C ALA A 233 -11.72 -46.64 15.06
N LEU A 234 -12.52 -46.27 16.06
CA LEU A 234 -13.31 -47.23 16.85
C LEU A 234 -14.29 -48.03 15.99
N LYS A 235 -14.87 -47.41 14.95
CA LYS A 235 -15.75 -48.10 13.99
C LYS A 235 -15.02 -49.08 13.07
N LEU A 236 -13.70 -48.93 12.92
CA LEU A 236 -12.83 -49.78 12.10
C LEU A 236 -12.03 -50.79 12.93
N PHE A 237 -12.04 -50.67 14.26
CA PHE A 237 -11.13 -51.41 15.15
C PHE A 237 -11.41 -52.92 15.17
N ASP A 238 -12.68 -53.30 15.04
CA ASP A 238 -13.12 -54.70 15.12
C ASP A 238 -13.00 -55.46 13.79
N VAL A 239 -12.52 -54.81 12.72
CA VAL A 239 -12.39 -55.42 11.40
C VAL A 239 -10.93 -55.82 11.13
N PRO A 240 -10.65 -57.12 10.90
CA PRO A 240 -9.27 -57.63 10.79
C PRO A 240 -8.50 -57.12 9.57
N GLU A 241 -9.19 -56.56 8.58
CA GLU A 241 -8.62 -56.05 7.32
C GLU A 241 -7.87 -54.72 7.51
N TYR A 242 -8.14 -53.98 8.60
CA TYR A 242 -7.53 -52.67 8.85
C TYR A 242 -6.54 -52.70 10.02
N ARG A 243 -5.29 -52.32 9.75
CA ARG A 243 -4.28 -52.16 10.79
C ARG A 243 -4.17 -50.71 11.26
N LEU A 244 -4.64 -50.48 12.49
CA LEU A 244 -4.72 -49.18 13.14
C LEU A 244 -3.60 -48.99 14.19
N VAL A 245 -2.90 -47.84 14.17
CA VAL A 245 -1.82 -47.50 15.12
C VAL A 245 -2.05 -46.14 15.77
N LYS A 246 -2.12 -46.09 17.10
CA LYS A 246 -2.34 -44.84 17.85
C LYS A 246 -1.12 -43.91 17.71
N ARG A 247 -1.35 -42.65 17.33
CA ARG A 247 -0.34 -41.60 17.09
C ARG A 247 -0.10 -40.68 18.30
N GLY A 248 -1.00 -40.70 19.28
CA GLY A 248 -0.96 -39.82 20.45
C GLY A 248 -1.62 -38.45 20.22
N ILE A 249 -1.30 -37.49 21.08
CA ILE A 249 -1.92 -36.17 21.12
C ILE A 249 -1.24 -35.23 20.10
N VAL A 250 -2.04 -34.61 19.21
CA VAL A 250 -1.56 -33.66 18.20
C VAL A 250 -2.28 -32.33 18.37
N HIS A 251 -1.54 -31.22 18.30
CA HIS A 251 -2.11 -29.88 18.44
C HIS A 251 -2.82 -29.46 17.15
N VAL A 252 -4.14 -29.32 17.19
CA VAL A 252 -4.95 -28.95 16.02
C VAL A 252 -5.34 -27.46 16.10
N LYS A 253 -5.08 -26.71 15.02
CA LYS A 253 -5.34 -25.27 14.95
C LYS A 253 -6.84 -24.96 15.09
N GLY A 254 -7.19 -24.02 15.97
CA GLY A 254 -8.55 -23.46 16.08
C GLY A 254 -9.48 -24.08 17.13
N LYS A 255 -9.01 -25.00 17.99
CA LYS A 255 -9.80 -25.49 19.16
C LYS A 255 -9.17 -25.24 20.54
N GLY A 256 -7.97 -24.66 20.64
CA GLY A 256 -7.34 -24.30 21.92
C GLY A 256 -6.88 -25.47 22.82
N GLU A 257 -7.49 -26.65 22.71
CA GLU A 257 -7.20 -27.84 23.51
C GLU A 257 -6.39 -28.92 22.76
N LYS A 258 -5.60 -29.66 23.54
CA LYS A 258 -4.90 -30.88 23.13
C LYS A 258 -5.94 -32.01 22.99
N MET A 259 -6.27 -32.42 21.76
CA MET A 259 -7.23 -33.53 21.56
C MET A 259 -6.56 -34.90 21.76
N PRO A 260 -7.12 -35.79 22.61
CA PRO A 260 -6.66 -37.17 22.70
C PRO A 260 -7.01 -37.96 21.42
N GLY A 261 -6.13 -38.91 21.07
CA GLY A 261 -6.43 -39.99 20.11
C GLY A 261 -6.49 -39.62 18.64
N HIS A 262 -5.37 -39.79 17.93
CA HIS A 262 -5.37 -39.96 16.48
C HIS A 262 -4.85 -41.34 16.16
N THR A 263 -5.39 -41.99 15.14
CA THR A 263 -4.99 -43.35 14.75
C THR A 263 -4.56 -43.35 13.29
N ARG A 264 -3.37 -43.89 13.04
CA ARG A 264 -2.72 -44.04 11.74
C ARG A 264 -3.10 -45.39 11.18
N LEU A 265 -3.68 -45.44 9.98
CA LEU A 265 -3.81 -46.69 9.23
C LEU A 265 -2.44 -46.99 8.62
N LEU A 266 -1.82 -48.12 9.02
CA LEU A 266 -0.55 -48.56 8.46
C LEU A 266 -0.79 -49.72 7.48
N PRO A 267 -0.21 -49.72 6.27
CA PRO A 267 0.09 -50.98 5.60
C PRO A 267 1.10 -51.76 6.46
N VAL A 268 1.14 -53.09 6.34
CA VAL A 268 1.78 -54.03 7.28
C VAL A 268 3.29 -53.81 7.56
N ILE A 269 3.98 -52.85 6.95
CA ILE A 269 5.44 -52.73 7.06
C ILE A 269 5.92 -51.33 7.51
N GLN A 270 6.61 -51.36 8.66
CA GLN A 270 7.57 -50.43 9.30
C GLN A 270 7.16 -49.01 9.72
N ALA A 271 7.21 -48.80 11.04
CA ALA A 271 7.25 -47.52 11.73
C ALA A 271 8.70 -47.17 12.11
N VAL A 272 9.03 -45.87 12.11
CA VAL A 272 10.18 -45.32 12.84
C VAL A 272 9.73 -44.02 13.52
N GLU A 273 9.74 -44.02 14.85
CA GLU A 273 9.65 -42.83 15.72
C GLU A 273 10.98 -42.07 15.75
N LEU A 274 10.99 -40.81 16.22
CA LEU A 274 12.06 -40.26 17.08
C LEU A 274 11.65 -38.90 17.70
N LYS A 275 11.77 -38.81 19.02
CA LYS A 275 11.82 -37.57 19.84
C LYS A 275 13.29 -37.29 20.23
N GLY A 276 13.66 -36.02 20.33
CA GLY A 276 14.89 -35.53 20.99
C GLY A 276 15.82 -34.71 20.07
N SER A 277 16.07 -33.45 20.41
CA SER A 277 16.89 -32.51 19.66
C SER A 277 18.37 -32.91 19.64
N LYS A 278 18.91 -33.17 18.45
CA LYS A 278 20.34 -33.45 18.23
C LYS A 278 21.12 -32.14 18.03
N VAL A 279 22.26 -32.04 18.72
CA VAL A 279 23.37 -31.13 18.34
C VAL A 279 23.96 -31.67 17.05
N LEU A 280 24.04 -30.84 16.02
CA LEU A 280 24.47 -31.24 14.67
C LEU A 280 25.97 -31.01 14.47
N ASN A 281 26.55 -29.98 15.12
CA ASN A 281 27.96 -29.62 14.98
C ASN A 281 28.48 -28.89 16.23
N GLU A 282 29.42 -29.51 16.96
CA GLU A 282 29.94 -29.05 18.26
C GLU A 282 30.80 -27.77 18.14
N ARG A 283 31.64 -27.65 17.10
CA ARG A 283 32.42 -26.42 16.86
C ARG A 283 31.53 -25.22 16.56
N SER A 284 30.48 -25.44 15.77
CA SER A 284 29.48 -24.41 15.47
C SER A 284 28.69 -23.99 16.73
N TYR A 285 28.50 -24.91 17.67
CA TYR A 285 27.83 -24.64 18.95
C TYR A 285 28.70 -23.78 19.89
N GLU A 286 30.01 -24.06 19.99
CA GLU A 286 30.95 -23.24 20.77
C GLU A 286 31.07 -21.80 20.22
N ASP A 287 31.11 -21.63 18.90
CA ASP A 287 31.15 -20.31 18.27
C ASP A 287 29.87 -19.49 18.50
N VAL A 288 28.73 -20.16 18.62
CA VAL A 288 27.46 -19.50 18.98
C VAL A 288 27.48 -19.05 20.44
N LEU A 289 28.01 -19.89 21.35
CA LEU A 289 28.16 -19.54 22.76
C LEU A 289 29.15 -18.37 22.95
N ARG A 290 30.28 -18.35 22.23
CA ARG A 290 31.26 -17.26 22.27
C ARG A 290 30.64 -15.93 21.83
N ARG A 291 29.90 -15.92 20.71
CA ARG A 291 29.17 -14.74 20.24
C ARG A 291 28.10 -14.26 21.21
N ARG A 292 27.38 -15.19 21.85
CA ARG A 292 26.37 -14.84 22.89
C ARG A 292 27.00 -14.19 24.11
N ARG A 293 28.14 -14.70 24.59
CA ARG A 293 28.88 -14.10 25.71
C ARG A 293 29.35 -12.68 25.40
N MET A 294 29.85 -12.44 24.18
CA MET A 294 30.24 -11.09 23.73
C MET A 294 29.05 -10.13 23.68
N MET A 295 27.92 -10.54 23.09
CA MET A 295 26.71 -9.70 23.05
C MET A 295 26.18 -9.38 24.46
N PHE A 296 26.22 -10.36 25.37
CA PHE A 296 25.76 -10.18 26.75
C PHE A 296 26.65 -9.19 27.52
N ALA A 297 27.97 -9.31 27.36
CA ALA A 297 28.92 -8.37 27.94
C ALA A 297 28.70 -6.93 27.43
N CYS A 298 28.54 -6.74 26.12
CA CYS A 298 28.25 -5.42 25.55
C CYS A 298 26.90 -4.87 26.02
N CYS A 299 25.87 -5.71 26.20
CA CYS A 299 24.58 -5.29 26.73
C CYS A 299 24.68 -4.75 28.17
N LEU A 300 25.51 -5.37 29.02
CA LEU A 300 25.77 -4.87 30.38
C LEU A 300 26.50 -3.52 30.36
N ILE A 301 27.50 -3.39 29.48
CA ILE A 301 28.26 -2.13 29.31
C ILE A 301 27.34 -1.02 28.75
N ALA A 302 26.41 -1.36 27.85
CA ALA A 302 25.44 -0.40 27.31
C ALA A 302 24.43 0.11 28.35
N TRP A 303 24.15 -0.66 29.41
CA TRP A 303 23.37 -0.17 30.56
C TRP A 303 24.16 0.82 31.41
N LEU A 304 25.48 0.65 31.56
CA LEU A 304 26.35 1.66 32.18
C LEU A 304 26.35 2.96 31.36
N ALA A 305 26.29 2.87 30.03
CA ALA A 305 26.22 4.05 29.17
C ALA A 305 24.95 4.91 29.38
N VAL A 306 23.82 4.31 29.79
CA VAL A 306 22.62 5.06 30.18
C VAL A 306 22.90 5.94 31.40
N ILE A 307 23.55 5.38 32.41
CA ILE A 307 23.91 6.11 33.64
C ILE A 307 24.91 7.22 33.33
N ILE A 308 25.91 6.94 32.50
CA ILE A 308 26.91 7.92 32.08
C ILE A 308 26.27 9.06 31.27
N LEU A 309 25.30 8.76 30.39
CA LEU A 309 24.61 9.79 29.61
C LEU A 309 23.72 10.68 30.50
N ILE A 310 23.00 10.09 31.47
CA ILE A 310 22.23 10.85 32.46
C ILE A 310 23.14 11.76 33.27
N ALA A 311 24.29 11.25 33.73
CA ALA A 311 25.29 12.04 34.45
C ALA A 311 25.86 13.17 33.58
N ALA A 312 26.21 12.88 32.32
CA ALA A 312 26.70 13.89 31.37
C ALA A 312 25.67 15.01 31.17
N MET A 313 24.38 14.68 31.00
CA MET A 313 23.32 15.67 30.84
C MET A 313 23.04 16.48 32.10
N ALA A 314 23.26 15.91 33.30
CA ALA A 314 23.02 16.59 34.56
C ALA A 314 24.17 17.55 34.95
N ILE A 315 25.38 17.29 34.47
CA ILE A 315 26.57 18.05 34.85
C ILE A 315 26.77 19.26 33.91
N PRO A 316 26.89 20.48 34.45
CA PRO A 316 26.99 21.71 33.67
C PRO A 316 28.42 22.05 33.20
N LYS A 317 29.22 21.04 32.85
CA LYS A 317 30.63 21.20 32.41
C LYS A 317 30.87 20.50 31.07
N TRP A 318 30.19 20.97 30.05
CA TRP A 318 30.38 20.50 28.68
C TRP A 318 31.48 21.30 27.96
N GLU A 319 31.44 22.62 28.10
CA GLU A 319 32.46 23.56 27.64
C GLU A 319 32.64 24.61 28.73
N VAL A 320 33.87 25.05 28.94
CA VAL A 320 34.21 26.11 29.89
C VAL A 320 34.80 27.26 29.10
N LEU A 321 34.20 28.44 29.25
CA LEU A 321 34.64 29.68 28.65
C LEU A 321 35.22 30.57 29.73
N THR A 322 36.42 31.10 29.50
CA THR A 322 37.03 32.09 30.40
C THR A 322 37.34 33.34 29.59
N PHE A 323 36.80 34.49 30.00
CA PHE A 323 37.01 35.79 29.36
C PHE A 323 36.99 36.91 30.40
N THR A 324 37.45 38.09 30.02
CA THR A 324 37.52 39.27 30.90
C THR A 324 36.35 40.20 30.62
N ASN A 325 35.64 40.66 31.66
CA ASN A 325 34.53 41.61 31.54
C ASN A 325 35.01 43.07 31.45
N ILE A 326 34.12 44.01 31.12
CA ILE A 326 34.34 45.47 30.97
C ILE A 326 35.00 46.08 32.21
N ASP A 327 34.69 45.54 33.39
CA ASP A 327 35.23 45.98 34.68
C ASP A 327 36.58 45.30 35.05
N TRP A 328 37.27 44.69 34.07
CA TRP A 328 38.52 43.94 34.23
C TRP A 328 38.43 42.70 35.13
N GLU A 329 37.24 42.14 35.27
CA GLU A 329 37.00 40.93 36.07
C GLU A 329 37.16 39.67 35.23
N ILE A 330 37.84 38.64 35.75
CA ILE A 330 37.90 37.33 35.10
C ILE A 330 36.57 36.60 35.35
N VAL A 331 35.86 36.28 34.28
CA VAL A 331 34.58 35.56 34.29
C VAL A 331 34.77 34.17 33.69
N ARG A 332 34.47 33.15 34.49
CA ARG A 332 34.47 31.74 34.08
C ARG A 332 33.04 31.26 33.94
N VAL A 333 32.66 30.77 32.76
CA VAL A 333 31.33 30.25 32.44
C VAL A 333 31.43 28.77 32.13
N GLU A 334 30.78 27.94 32.94
CA GLU A 334 30.65 26.50 32.72
C GLU A 334 29.29 26.21 32.09
N LEU A 335 29.29 25.74 30.84
CA LEU A 335 28.09 25.51 30.05
C LEU A 335 27.52 24.11 30.28
N GLY A 336 26.22 24.04 30.53
CA GLY A 336 25.44 22.82 30.73
C GLY A 336 24.18 22.74 29.89
N VAL A 337 23.60 21.53 29.80
CA VAL A 337 22.35 21.29 29.04
C VAL A 337 21.16 22.07 29.61
N TRP A 338 21.12 22.24 30.94
CA TRP A 338 19.98 22.83 31.66
C TRP A 338 20.22 24.26 32.15
N GLY A 339 21.47 24.72 32.12
CA GLY A 339 21.88 26.03 32.61
C GLY A 339 23.40 26.16 32.64
N GLU A 340 23.86 27.38 32.91
CA GLU A 340 25.28 27.73 33.02
C GLU A 340 25.64 28.08 34.46
N TRP A 341 26.88 27.81 34.86
CA TRP A 341 27.46 28.37 36.09
C TRP A 341 28.41 29.49 35.73
N ARG A 342 28.24 30.65 36.35
CA ARG A 342 29.11 31.81 36.17
C ARG A 342 29.88 32.05 37.47
N GLN A 343 31.20 32.13 37.36
CA GLN A 343 32.09 32.45 38.46
C GLN A 343 32.87 33.72 38.11
N THR A 344 32.69 34.76 38.90
CA THR A 344 33.40 36.03 38.73
C THR A 344 34.45 36.18 39.83
N THR A 345 35.71 36.41 39.45
CA THR A 345 36.83 36.55 40.38
C THR A 345 37.37 37.99 40.36
N ASN A 346 36.89 38.84 41.27
CA ASN A 346 37.44 40.18 41.51
C ASN A 346 37.43 40.63 42.99
N THR A 347 37.09 39.75 43.95
CA THR A 347 37.17 40.05 45.39
C THR A 347 37.69 38.83 46.18
N SER A 348 37.99 39.00 47.47
CA SER A 348 38.55 37.96 48.36
C SER A 348 37.66 36.70 48.53
N ARG A 349 36.45 36.68 47.95
CA ARG A 349 35.61 35.49 47.75
C ARG A 349 35.05 35.46 46.32
N PRO A 350 35.18 34.34 45.58
CA PRO A 350 34.55 34.20 44.26
C PRO A 350 33.02 34.13 44.40
N ILE A 351 32.29 34.88 43.57
CA ILE A 351 30.83 34.83 43.50
C ILE A 351 30.46 33.81 42.41
N THR A 352 29.70 32.78 42.78
CA THR A 352 29.22 31.73 41.87
C THR A 352 27.71 31.79 41.73
N GLU A 353 27.21 31.98 40.51
CA GLU A 353 25.79 32.07 40.20
C GLU A 353 25.39 30.98 39.20
N TRP A 354 24.29 30.29 39.46
CA TRP A 354 23.69 29.33 38.53
C TRP A 354 22.56 30.02 37.76
N ILE A 355 22.62 29.94 36.43
CA ILE A 355 21.67 30.58 35.54
C ILE A 355 20.92 29.49 34.76
N PRO A 356 19.64 29.22 35.07
CA PRO A 356 18.85 28.25 34.32
C PRO A 356 18.60 28.71 32.88
N HIS A 357 18.65 27.76 31.95
CA HIS A 357 18.17 28.00 30.59
C HIS A 357 16.63 28.05 30.53
N PHE A 358 15.95 27.39 31.49
CA PHE A 358 14.50 27.27 31.61
C PHE A 358 14.05 27.35 33.08
N PRO A 359 13.08 28.21 33.48
CA PRO A 359 12.46 29.33 32.76
C PRO A 359 13.38 30.55 32.61
N ALA A 360 12.91 31.65 32.00
CA ALA A 360 13.74 32.85 31.79
C ALA A 360 14.23 33.43 33.14
N PRO A 361 15.53 33.79 33.26
CA PRO A 361 16.04 34.38 34.50
C PRO A 361 15.41 35.76 34.77
N PRO A 362 15.38 36.20 36.04
CA PRO A 362 14.86 37.51 36.41
C PRO A 362 15.64 38.65 35.72
N ALA A 363 14.95 39.75 35.39
CA ALA A 363 15.41 40.82 34.49
C ALA A 363 16.73 41.54 34.89
N HIS A 364 17.23 41.33 36.11
CA HIS A 364 18.49 41.90 36.58
C HIS A 364 19.74 41.08 36.17
N LEU A 365 19.55 39.88 35.61
CA LEU A 365 20.64 38.99 35.18
C LEU A 365 20.75 39.00 33.65
N THR A 366 21.74 39.74 33.13
CA THR A 366 22.07 39.75 31.70
C THR A 366 22.79 38.45 31.30
N ARG A 367 22.17 37.70 30.37
CA ARG A 367 22.80 36.54 29.73
C ARG A 367 23.93 36.99 28.82
N LEU A 368 24.89 36.10 28.59
CA LEU A 368 25.98 36.30 27.65
C LEU A 368 25.56 36.28 26.15
N ALA A 369 24.26 36.26 25.83
CA ALA A 369 23.76 35.84 24.53
C ALA A 369 22.72 36.79 23.93
N GLY A 370 22.90 37.11 22.64
CA GLY A 370 21.81 37.48 21.74
C GLY A 370 20.80 36.33 21.56
N GLU A 371 19.74 36.57 20.77
CA GLU A 371 18.61 35.64 20.60
C GLU A 371 19.02 34.26 20.02
N ASP A 372 20.17 34.16 19.36
CA ASP A 372 20.58 32.99 18.57
C ASP A 372 21.04 31.77 19.41
N LEU A 373 21.75 31.98 20.53
CA LEU A 373 22.27 30.89 21.37
C LEU A 373 21.16 30.08 22.06
N LYS A 374 19.99 30.69 22.28
CA LYS A 374 18.81 30.09 22.92
C LYS A 374 18.24 28.91 22.12
N HIS A 375 18.38 28.93 20.80
CA HIS A 375 17.87 27.88 19.92
C HIS A 375 18.74 26.62 20.00
N TYR A 376 20.06 26.78 20.13
CA TYR A 376 21.01 25.69 20.20
C TYR A 376 20.92 24.88 21.51
N TYR A 377 20.77 25.55 22.67
CA TYR A 377 20.59 24.84 23.95
C TYR A 377 19.28 24.03 24.02
N ARG A 378 18.21 24.54 23.39
CA ARG A 378 16.93 23.82 23.27
C ARG A 378 17.07 22.58 22.38
N ALA A 379 17.77 22.71 21.26
CA ALA A 379 18.05 21.59 20.37
C ALA A 379 18.90 20.52 21.07
N GLN A 380 19.96 20.91 21.79
CA GLN A 380 20.82 19.99 22.53
C GLN A 380 20.06 19.20 23.59
N ALA A 381 19.22 19.86 24.40
CA ALA A 381 18.42 19.19 25.42
C ALA A 381 17.42 18.18 24.82
N VAL A 382 16.75 18.55 23.72
CA VAL A 382 15.80 17.69 23.01
C VAL A 382 16.51 16.47 22.40
N ILE A 383 17.63 16.68 21.69
CA ILE A 383 18.40 15.60 21.07
C ILE A 383 18.99 14.66 22.14
N GLY A 384 19.46 15.21 23.27
CA GLY A 384 19.94 14.42 24.41
C GLY A 384 18.85 13.54 25.03
N ILE A 385 17.65 14.08 25.27
CA ILE A 385 16.51 13.31 25.80
C ILE A 385 16.08 12.21 24.81
N ILE A 386 15.99 12.55 23.52
CA ILE A 386 15.66 11.57 22.47
C ILE A 386 16.72 10.45 22.46
N GLY A 387 18.01 10.81 22.50
CA GLY A 387 19.12 9.86 22.57
C GLY A 387 19.02 8.94 23.79
N LEU A 388 18.68 9.48 24.96
CA LEU A 388 18.51 8.71 26.19
C LEU A 388 17.35 7.71 26.12
N VAL A 389 16.18 8.15 25.65
CA VAL A 389 15.00 7.29 25.48
C VAL A 389 15.29 6.18 24.46
N LEU A 390 15.94 6.53 23.35
CA LEU A 390 16.30 5.58 22.31
C LEU A 390 17.32 4.56 22.81
N LEU A 391 18.29 4.97 23.64
CA LEU A 391 19.26 4.08 24.26
C LEU A 391 18.61 3.08 25.23
N ILE A 392 17.68 3.53 26.09
CA ILE A 392 16.93 2.66 27.00
C ILE A 392 16.08 1.65 26.22
N ALA A 393 15.35 2.11 25.19
CA ALA A 393 14.55 1.23 24.34
C ALA A 393 15.42 0.19 23.59
N THR A 394 16.60 0.61 23.14
CA THR A 394 17.56 -0.27 22.45
C THR A 394 18.13 -1.32 23.39
N ASN A 395 18.46 -0.96 24.63
CA ASN A 395 18.91 -1.89 25.67
C ASN A 395 17.84 -2.93 26.04
N LEU A 396 16.57 -2.51 26.14
CA LEU A 396 15.45 -3.43 26.38
C LEU A 396 15.25 -4.41 25.21
N LEU A 397 15.36 -3.92 23.97
CA LEU A 397 15.31 -4.78 22.79
C LEU A 397 16.53 -5.73 22.73
N ALA A 398 17.71 -5.27 23.13
CA ALA A 398 18.90 -6.10 23.24
C ALA A 398 18.70 -7.26 24.22
N MET A 399 18.10 -7.01 25.40
CA MET A 399 17.74 -8.07 26.34
C MET A 399 16.73 -9.06 25.75
N TYR A 400 15.73 -8.55 25.02
CA TYR A 400 14.74 -9.38 24.34
C TYR A 400 15.37 -10.36 23.32
N THR A 401 16.51 -10.00 22.70
CA THR A 401 17.21 -10.89 21.76
C THR A 401 17.81 -12.15 22.41
N PHE A 402 18.04 -12.15 23.73
CA PHE A 402 18.49 -13.34 24.45
C PHE A 402 17.34 -14.30 24.75
N TYR A 403 16.11 -13.78 24.88
CA TYR A 403 14.89 -14.56 25.06
C TYR A 403 14.37 -15.11 23.73
N HIS A 404 14.43 -14.32 22.65
CA HIS A 404 14.06 -14.75 21.30
C HIS A 404 15.24 -14.67 20.35
N HIS A 405 15.76 -15.83 19.93
CA HIS A 405 17.03 -15.95 19.20
C HIS A 405 16.95 -15.65 17.70
N ARG A 406 16.16 -14.66 17.29
CA ARG A 406 16.02 -14.32 15.86
C ARG A 406 17.08 -13.32 15.43
N TYR A 407 17.78 -13.64 14.34
CA TYR A 407 18.83 -12.77 13.79
C TYR A 407 18.30 -11.39 13.36
N THR A 408 17.01 -11.28 13.02
CA THR A 408 16.36 -10.00 12.67
C THR A 408 16.33 -9.03 13.83
N TYR A 409 16.06 -9.50 15.05
CA TYR A 409 16.08 -8.63 16.23
C TYR A 409 17.50 -8.16 16.53
N LYS A 410 18.51 -9.04 16.38
CA LYS A 410 19.92 -8.67 16.55
C LYS A 410 20.37 -7.57 15.56
N ARG A 411 19.92 -7.64 14.29
CA ARG A 411 20.21 -6.59 13.29
C ARG A 411 19.48 -5.27 13.57
N LEU A 412 18.23 -5.36 14.03
CA LEU A 412 17.47 -4.18 14.43
C LEU A 412 18.14 -3.49 15.63
N THR A 413 18.53 -4.26 16.64
CA THR A 413 19.30 -3.76 17.79
C THR A 413 20.62 -3.11 17.36
N ALA A 414 21.35 -3.73 16.43
CA ALA A 414 22.59 -3.14 15.90
C ALA A 414 22.36 -1.79 15.20
N ALA A 415 21.31 -1.69 14.37
CA ALA A 415 20.94 -0.45 13.68
C ALA A 415 20.51 0.65 14.67
N LEU A 416 19.75 0.29 15.71
CA LEU A 416 19.31 1.24 16.72
C LEU A 416 20.46 1.75 17.59
N TYR A 417 21.44 0.91 17.95
CA TYR A 417 22.66 1.39 18.61
C TYR A 417 23.46 2.37 17.74
N PHE A 418 23.49 2.16 16.42
CA PHE A 418 24.12 3.12 15.50
C PHE A 418 23.38 4.46 15.46
N VAL A 419 22.04 4.44 15.48
CA VAL A 419 21.22 5.65 15.59
C VAL A 419 21.47 6.36 16.93
N CYS A 420 21.57 5.64 18.06
CA CYS A 420 21.97 6.22 19.35
C CYS A 420 23.32 6.93 19.25
N THR A 421 24.32 6.31 18.61
CA THR A 421 25.65 6.89 18.39
C THR A 421 25.56 8.23 17.66
N MET A 422 24.77 8.29 16.57
CA MET A 422 24.58 9.52 15.79
C MET A 422 23.85 10.61 16.60
N CYS A 423 22.82 10.25 17.37
CA CYS A 423 22.09 11.22 18.19
C CYS A 423 22.97 11.84 19.28
N VAL A 424 23.78 11.04 19.97
CA VAL A 424 24.68 11.54 21.02
C VAL A 424 25.81 12.39 20.41
N LEU A 425 26.34 12.02 19.24
CA LEU A 425 27.30 12.84 18.51
C LEU A 425 26.71 14.19 18.09
N ALA A 426 25.50 14.19 17.53
CA ALA A 426 24.80 15.42 17.16
C ALA A 426 24.58 16.35 18.37
N ALA A 427 24.27 15.80 19.55
CA ALA A 427 24.16 16.60 20.77
C ALA A 427 25.48 17.26 21.20
N ILE A 428 26.63 16.60 20.98
CA ILE A 428 27.95 17.17 21.27
C ILE A 428 28.33 18.27 20.24
N GLU A 429 28.02 18.03 18.97
CA GLU A 429 28.40 18.89 17.85
C GLU A 429 27.56 20.18 17.81
N VAL A 430 26.26 20.10 18.11
CA VAL A 430 25.38 21.27 18.24
C VAL A 430 25.91 22.27 19.27
N LEU A 431 26.39 21.79 20.42
CA LEU A 431 26.98 22.67 21.43
C LEU A 431 28.30 23.25 20.95
N SER A 432 29.19 22.41 20.39
CA SER A 432 30.52 22.84 19.96
C SER A 432 30.42 23.93 18.89
N ASN A 433 29.56 23.74 17.88
CA ASN A 433 29.36 24.70 16.81
C ASN A 433 28.70 25.99 17.32
N SER A 434 27.78 25.91 18.29
CA SER A 434 27.16 27.11 18.88
C SER A 434 28.17 27.99 19.62
N VAL A 435 29.15 27.39 20.28
CA VAL A 435 30.21 28.13 20.98
C VAL A 435 31.18 28.76 19.98
N ASP A 436 31.48 28.08 18.87
CA ASP A 436 32.36 28.61 17.82
C ASP A 436 31.68 29.76 17.04
N GLU A 437 30.39 29.66 16.76
CA GLU A 437 29.58 30.74 16.19
C GLU A 437 29.50 31.95 17.13
N TRP A 438 29.36 31.72 18.44
CA TRP A 438 29.41 32.80 19.43
C TRP A 438 30.79 33.48 19.48
N ASN A 439 31.88 32.71 19.57
CA ASN A 439 33.25 33.25 19.59
C ASN A 439 33.54 34.11 18.35
N THR A 440 33.18 33.63 17.16
CA THR A 440 33.38 34.37 15.91
C THR A 440 32.54 35.65 15.84
N THR A 441 31.29 35.60 16.30
CA THR A 441 30.40 36.78 16.34
C THR A 441 30.90 37.82 17.34
N VAL A 442 31.44 37.38 18.48
CA VAL A 442 31.99 38.26 19.52
C VAL A 442 33.31 38.89 19.06
N VAL A 443 34.23 38.11 18.46
CA VAL A 443 35.48 38.62 17.88
C VAL A 443 35.21 39.62 16.75
N ALA A 444 34.18 39.40 15.92
CA ALA A 444 33.79 40.36 14.89
C ALA A 444 33.27 41.68 15.49
N LYS A 445 32.47 41.61 16.57
CA LYS A 445 31.98 42.80 17.28
C LYS A 445 33.06 43.54 18.06
N SER A 446 34.07 42.83 18.58
CA SER A 446 35.17 43.45 19.33
C SER A 446 36.14 44.24 18.45
N GLN A 447 36.19 43.96 17.14
CA GLN A 447 37.00 44.73 16.19
C GLN A 447 36.40 46.10 15.85
N ASP A 448 35.08 46.27 16.00
CA ASP A 448 34.37 47.53 15.72
C ASP A 448 34.33 48.50 16.93
N GLU A 449 34.58 48.03 18.16
CA GLU A 449 34.56 48.84 19.38
C GLU A 449 35.91 48.79 20.13
N THR A 450 36.59 49.94 20.31
CA THR A 450 38.00 50.06 20.76
C THR A 450 38.29 49.72 22.24
N HIS A 451 37.43 48.95 22.94
CA HIS A 451 37.58 48.70 24.38
C HIS A 451 37.42 47.25 24.84
N TRP A 452 37.40 46.27 23.93
CA TRP A 452 37.08 44.89 24.29
C TRP A 452 38.20 43.90 23.90
N ASP A 453 38.86 43.32 24.90
CA ASP A 453 39.86 42.26 24.71
C ASP A 453 39.23 40.90 25.06
N TYR A 454 38.54 40.29 24.08
CA TYR A 454 37.90 38.98 24.22
C TYR A 454 38.83 37.85 23.79
N ASP A 455 39.94 37.64 24.49
CA ASP A 455 40.70 36.38 24.40
C ASP A 455 39.96 35.29 25.19
N ALA A 456 38.84 34.81 24.65
CA ALA A 456 38.03 33.76 25.26
C ALA A 456 38.73 32.40 25.14
N VAL A 457 39.33 31.92 26.24
CA VAL A 457 39.96 30.59 26.29
C VAL A 457 38.88 29.53 26.46
N ARG A 458 38.77 28.65 25.45
CA ARG A 458 37.85 27.51 25.44
C ARG A 458 38.54 26.26 25.99
N GLU A 459 37.94 25.65 26.99
CA GLU A 459 38.34 24.34 27.52
C GLU A 459 37.19 23.33 27.42
N SER A 460 37.45 22.16 26.85
CA SER A 460 36.45 21.08 26.82
C SER A 460 36.24 20.49 28.21
N GLY A 461 34.98 20.44 28.66
CA GLY A 461 34.62 19.94 29.98
C GLY A 461 34.45 18.42 30.05
N TYR A 462 34.47 17.86 31.26
CA TYR A 462 34.39 16.41 31.47
C TYR A 462 33.05 15.77 31.08
N ALA A 463 31.94 16.53 31.07
CA ALA A 463 30.65 16.02 30.61
C ALA A 463 30.69 15.69 29.10
N LYS A 464 31.45 16.45 28.31
CA LYS A 464 31.69 16.18 26.90
C LYS A 464 32.46 14.86 26.70
N TYR A 465 33.50 14.62 27.49
CA TYR A 465 34.25 13.36 27.47
C TYR A 465 33.38 12.15 27.91
N MET A 466 32.50 12.34 28.89
CA MET A 466 31.51 11.32 29.28
C MET A 466 30.57 11.00 28.11
N ALA A 467 30.06 12.00 27.38
CA ALA A 467 29.23 11.78 26.21
C ALA A 467 29.97 11.04 25.07
N TYR A 468 31.25 11.35 24.82
CA TYR A 468 32.07 10.57 23.87
C TYR A 468 32.27 9.12 24.30
N SER A 469 32.39 8.83 25.60
CA SER A 469 32.48 7.45 26.08
C SER A 469 31.20 6.65 25.77
N VAL A 470 30.03 7.29 25.85
CA VAL A 470 28.73 6.70 25.47
C VAL A 470 28.68 6.39 23.97
N VAL A 471 29.19 7.29 23.12
CA VAL A 471 29.32 7.08 21.66
C VAL A 471 30.14 5.83 21.35
N ILE A 472 31.29 5.67 22.01
CA ILE A 472 32.17 4.50 21.83
C ILE A 472 31.46 3.21 22.26
N ILE A 473 30.79 3.21 23.41
CA ILE A 473 30.05 2.04 23.92
C ILE A 473 28.92 1.64 22.95
N CYS A 474 28.16 2.60 22.43
CA CYS A 474 27.09 2.36 21.47
C CYS A 474 27.62 1.84 20.14
N ALA A 475 28.72 2.40 19.63
CA ALA A 475 29.36 1.93 18.40
C ALA A 475 29.88 0.49 18.52
N LEU A 476 30.58 0.16 19.61
CA LEU A 476 31.05 -1.20 19.89
C LEU A 476 29.90 -2.18 20.06
N SER A 477 28.82 -1.76 20.72
CA SER A 477 27.60 -2.57 20.87
C SER A 477 26.93 -2.82 19.51
N SER A 478 26.87 -1.82 18.64
CA SER A 478 26.36 -1.99 17.27
C SER A 478 27.15 -3.03 16.48
N LEU A 479 28.49 -2.93 16.48
CA LEU A 479 29.37 -3.89 15.80
C LEU A 479 29.23 -5.31 16.36
N THR A 480 29.14 -5.45 17.68
CA THR A 480 29.03 -6.76 18.35
C THR A 480 27.71 -7.45 18.06
N PHE A 481 26.60 -6.70 18.05
CA PHE A 481 25.28 -7.24 17.67
C PHE A 481 25.19 -7.55 16.17
N LEU A 482 25.89 -6.79 15.32
CA LEU A 482 26.00 -7.07 13.90
C LEU A 482 26.78 -8.38 13.66
N TYR A 483 27.91 -8.55 14.33
CA TYR A 483 28.71 -9.79 14.30
C TYR A 483 27.92 -11.00 14.84
N GLY A 484 27.14 -10.82 15.90
CA GLY A 484 26.25 -11.84 16.46
C GLY A 484 25.01 -12.17 15.62
N SER A 485 24.77 -11.45 14.53
CA SER A 485 23.59 -11.60 13.64
C SER A 485 23.83 -12.51 12.42
N HIS A 486 24.95 -13.23 12.38
CA HIS A 486 25.28 -14.10 11.25
C HIS A 486 24.25 -15.22 11.06
N LYS A 487 23.85 -15.46 9.81
CA LYS A 487 22.90 -16.50 9.45
C LYS A 487 23.61 -17.87 9.43
N GLN A 488 23.00 -18.90 10.03
CA GLN A 488 23.49 -20.29 9.94
C GLN A 488 22.51 -21.10 9.07
N LYS A 489 23.03 -21.89 8.13
CA LYS A 489 22.26 -22.76 7.22
C LYS A 489 23.06 -24.03 6.95
N GLY A 490 22.37 -25.17 6.82
CA GLY A 490 22.97 -26.45 6.41
C GLY A 490 23.95 -27.01 7.43
N GLU A 491 25.08 -27.59 6.96
CA GLU A 491 26.10 -28.28 7.77
C GLU A 491 26.76 -27.42 8.88
N ASN A 492 26.57 -26.11 8.83
CA ASN A 492 27.06 -25.14 9.81
C ASN A 492 26.04 -24.80 10.91
N ALA A 493 24.90 -25.50 10.97
CA ALA A 493 23.90 -25.33 12.02
C ALA A 493 24.33 -26.04 13.31
N ALA A 494 24.29 -25.34 14.45
CA ALA A 494 24.73 -25.89 15.73
C ALA A 494 23.78 -26.96 16.30
N THR A 495 22.46 -26.80 16.14
CA THR A 495 21.43 -27.77 16.59
C THR A 495 20.26 -27.81 15.61
N ALA A 496 19.52 -28.92 15.57
CA ALA A 496 18.31 -29.05 14.76
C ALA A 496 17.22 -28.01 15.13
N GLU A 497 17.16 -27.58 16.39
CA GLU A 497 16.25 -26.52 16.85
C GLU A 497 16.63 -25.12 16.31
N PHE A 498 17.92 -24.82 16.15
CA PHE A 498 18.35 -23.56 15.50
C PHE A 498 18.08 -23.55 13.99
N GLU A 499 18.02 -24.73 13.36
CA GLU A 499 17.54 -24.86 11.99
C GLU A 499 16.00 -24.71 11.90
N ILE A 500 15.26 -25.07 12.96
CA ILE A 500 13.79 -25.02 13.05
C ILE A 500 13.26 -23.64 13.50
N GLU A 501 13.99 -22.90 14.35
CA GLU A 501 13.63 -21.52 14.75
C GLU A 501 13.76 -20.50 13.60
N ASP A 502 14.42 -20.91 12.50
CA ASP A 502 14.51 -20.16 11.25
C ASP A 502 13.24 -20.30 10.38
N ARG A 503 12.15 -20.91 10.89
CA ARG A 503 10.83 -20.65 10.31
C ARG A 503 10.53 -19.16 10.49
N PRO A 504 10.35 -18.42 9.38
CA PRO A 504 10.10 -16.99 9.45
C PRO A 504 8.88 -16.78 10.37
N ILE A 505 9.04 -15.97 11.42
CA ILE A 505 7.89 -15.18 11.88
C ILE A 505 7.34 -14.53 10.61
N HIS A 506 6.03 -14.43 10.54
CA HIS A 506 5.27 -13.80 9.45
C HIS A 506 5.71 -12.37 9.05
N MET A 507 6.91 -11.89 9.40
CA MET A 507 7.74 -11.01 8.55
C MET A 507 8.09 -11.64 7.20
N GLY A 508 7.92 -12.96 7.03
CA GLY A 508 7.82 -13.57 5.71
C GLY A 508 6.77 -12.87 4.84
N ARG A 509 5.69 -12.30 5.40
CA ARG A 509 4.75 -11.48 4.61
C ARG A 509 5.35 -10.14 4.23
N LEU A 510 6.13 -9.45 5.07
CA LEU A 510 6.73 -8.17 4.69
C LEU A 510 7.91 -8.34 3.72
N MET A 511 8.86 -9.25 3.99
CA MET A 511 9.98 -9.52 3.08
C MET A 511 9.57 -10.33 1.86
N SER A 512 8.52 -11.15 1.89
CA SER A 512 7.94 -11.72 0.65
C SER A 512 6.95 -10.79 -0.03
N VAL A 513 6.41 -9.74 0.61
CA VAL A 513 5.71 -8.63 -0.08
C VAL A 513 6.72 -7.64 -0.63
N LEU A 514 7.87 -7.45 0.00
CA LEU A 514 8.96 -6.66 -0.55
C LEU A 514 9.71 -7.46 -1.61
N ARG A 515 9.89 -8.79 -1.48
CA ARG A 515 10.44 -9.64 -2.55
C ARG A 515 9.44 -9.96 -3.64
N ARG A 516 8.15 -10.23 -3.35
CA ARG A 516 7.12 -10.33 -4.40
C ARG A 516 6.89 -8.97 -5.01
N GLY A 517 6.87 -7.92 -4.20
CA GLY A 517 6.86 -6.53 -4.67
C GLY A 517 8.06 -6.25 -5.54
N TRP A 518 9.28 -6.67 -5.17
CA TRP A 518 10.50 -6.46 -5.96
C TRP A 518 10.61 -7.38 -7.19
N LYS A 519 10.09 -8.62 -7.11
CA LYS A 519 9.97 -9.52 -8.27
C LYS A 519 8.90 -9.04 -9.23
N GLN A 520 7.77 -8.56 -8.71
CA GLN A 520 6.75 -7.83 -9.44
C GLN A 520 7.38 -6.57 -10.04
N VAL A 521 8.11 -5.74 -9.28
CA VAL A 521 8.87 -4.56 -9.78
C VAL A 521 9.80 -4.92 -10.91
N LYS A 522 10.48 -6.06 -10.84
CA LYS A 522 11.34 -6.56 -11.91
C LYS A 522 10.58 -7.07 -13.13
N GLU A 523 9.34 -7.53 -12.94
CA GLU A 523 8.38 -7.93 -13.99
C GLU A 523 7.47 -6.74 -14.41
N TRP A 524 7.67 -5.54 -13.86
CA TRP A 524 6.83 -4.38 -14.13
C TRP A 524 7.17 -3.81 -15.51
N ASP A 525 6.17 -3.80 -16.39
CA ASP A 525 6.14 -2.99 -17.62
C ASP A 525 5.99 -1.50 -17.23
N ILE A 526 7.08 -0.91 -16.71
CA ILE A 526 7.18 0.49 -16.27
C ILE A 526 7.27 1.38 -17.50
N ARG A 527 6.30 2.28 -17.70
CA ARG A 527 6.27 3.16 -18.88
C ARG A 527 5.96 4.61 -18.55
N THR A 528 4.92 4.86 -17.75
CA THR A 528 4.46 6.22 -17.41
C THR A 528 4.97 6.68 -16.05
N GLU A 529 5.35 5.76 -15.17
CA GLU A 529 5.75 6.08 -13.79
C GLU A 529 7.05 6.92 -13.68
N PRO A 530 8.12 6.70 -14.48
CA PRO A 530 9.32 7.54 -14.44
C PRO A 530 9.04 8.96 -14.96
N LEU A 531 8.16 9.09 -15.95
CA LEU A 531 7.76 10.38 -16.52
C LEU A 531 7.14 11.27 -15.43
N ILE A 532 6.29 10.71 -14.57
CA ILE A 532 5.66 11.43 -13.45
C ILE A 532 6.69 11.96 -12.47
N PHE A 533 7.72 11.17 -12.16
CA PHE A 533 8.80 11.59 -11.27
C PHE A 533 9.51 12.84 -11.81
N PHE A 534 9.90 12.83 -13.08
CA PHE A 534 10.58 13.97 -13.71
C PHE A 534 9.68 15.21 -13.83
N LEU A 535 8.42 15.02 -14.25
CA LEU A 535 7.46 16.12 -14.34
C LEU A 535 7.21 16.76 -12.97
N ALA A 536 7.06 15.95 -11.93
CA ALA A 536 6.86 16.42 -10.56
C ALA A 536 8.09 17.15 -10.00
N ALA A 537 9.30 16.64 -10.29
CA ALA A 537 10.55 17.29 -9.92
C ALA A 537 10.68 18.67 -10.57
N CYS A 538 10.47 18.76 -11.87
CA CYS A 538 10.54 20.01 -12.63
C CYS A 538 9.52 21.05 -12.14
N ASN A 539 8.28 20.61 -11.87
CA ASN A 539 7.24 21.49 -11.33
C ASN A 539 7.57 21.98 -9.91
N SER A 540 8.26 21.16 -9.12
CA SER A 540 8.74 21.55 -7.78
C SER A 540 9.80 22.64 -7.87
N VAL A 541 10.83 22.44 -8.72
CA VAL A 541 11.89 23.42 -9.01
C VAL A 541 11.29 24.74 -9.47
N LYS A 542 10.42 24.70 -10.51
CA LYS A 542 9.70 25.88 -11.02
C LYS A 542 9.01 26.65 -9.89
N GLY A 543 8.31 25.95 -9.00
CA GLY A 543 7.59 26.58 -7.90
C GLY A 543 8.46 27.08 -6.73
N ILE A 544 9.77 26.85 -6.73
CA ILE A 544 10.73 27.44 -5.77
C ILE A 544 11.28 28.75 -6.32
N VAL A 545 11.59 28.78 -7.61
CA VAL A 545 12.23 29.90 -8.30
C VAL A 545 11.24 30.99 -8.73
N THR A 546 10.04 30.59 -9.14
CA THR A 546 9.04 31.54 -9.67
C THR A 546 8.72 32.72 -8.72
N PRO A 547 8.56 32.52 -7.41
CA PRO A 547 8.21 33.62 -6.51
C PRO A 547 9.25 34.74 -6.41
N SER A 548 10.55 34.42 -6.42
CA SER A 548 11.61 35.43 -6.35
C SER A 548 11.74 36.20 -7.67
N LEU A 549 11.65 35.50 -8.80
CA LEU A 549 11.59 36.12 -10.13
C LEU A 549 10.36 37.03 -10.29
N SER A 550 9.21 36.61 -9.76
CA SER A 550 7.98 37.40 -9.76
C SER A 550 8.12 38.65 -8.89
N GLU A 551 8.71 38.53 -7.69
CA GLU A 551 9.01 39.70 -6.84
C GLU A 551 9.91 40.71 -7.56
N ALA A 552 11.00 40.24 -8.18
CA ALA A 552 11.91 41.09 -8.95
C ALA A 552 11.21 41.80 -10.12
N LYS A 553 10.21 41.16 -10.75
CA LYS A 553 9.39 41.78 -11.80
C LYS A 553 8.40 42.80 -11.26
N MET A 554 7.76 42.53 -10.12
CA MET A 554 6.80 43.46 -9.49
C MET A 554 7.50 44.76 -9.06
N LYS A 555 8.72 44.67 -8.51
CA LYS A 555 9.54 45.83 -8.13
C LYS A 555 9.91 46.71 -9.32
N ARG A 556 10.12 46.12 -10.50
CA ARG A 556 10.41 46.86 -11.74
C ARG A 556 9.16 47.48 -12.38
N THR A 557 7.99 46.88 -12.18
CA THR A 557 6.74 47.28 -12.85
C THR A 557 5.91 48.28 -12.05
N TYR A 558 5.88 48.16 -10.72
CA TYR A 558 5.03 48.98 -9.84
C TYR A 558 5.85 49.88 -8.94
N ILE A 559 5.44 51.14 -8.84
CA ILE A 559 6.04 52.12 -7.92
C ILE A 559 5.41 51.93 -6.53
N LEU A 560 6.24 51.96 -5.49
CA LEU A 560 5.79 51.87 -4.10
C LEU A 560 5.01 53.14 -3.70
N PRO A 561 3.75 53.04 -3.21
CA PRO A 561 3.01 54.19 -2.71
C PRO A 561 3.66 54.79 -1.45
N PRO A 562 3.62 56.12 -1.25
CA PRO A 562 4.17 56.74 -0.05
C PRO A 562 3.48 56.23 1.22
N GLY A 563 4.26 55.77 2.20
CA GLY A 563 3.76 55.24 3.48
C GLY A 563 3.42 53.74 3.49
N ALA A 564 3.49 53.04 2.36
CA ALA A 564 3.24 51.60 2.30
C ALA A 564 4.49 50.79 2.68
N LYS A 565 4.33 49.71 3.45
CA LYS A 565 5.41 48.75 3.73
C LYS A 565 5.75 47.98 2.46
N GLU A 566 7.00 48.09 2.00
CA GLU A 566 7.49 47.54 0.73
C GLU A 566 7.13 46.06 0.54
N LYS A 567 7.51 45.21 1.50
CA LYS A 567 7.28 43.76 1.45
C LYS A 567 5.78 43.41 1.38
N THR A 568 4.92 44.15 2.08
CA THR A 568 3.47 43.90 2.09
C THR A 568 2.83 44.29 0.76
N PHE A 569 3.28 45.37 0.13
CA PHE A 569 2.72 45.86 -1.13
C PHE A 569 3.04 44.91 -2.30
N TYR A 570 4.30 44.53 -2.49
CA TYR A 570 4.69 43.66 -3.60
C TYR A 570 4.15 42.23 -3.45
N ASN A 571 4.09 41.70 -2.23
CA ASN A 571 3.43 40.41 -1.99
C ASN A 571 1.94 40.45 -2.37
N LYS A 572 1.21 41.52 -2.01
CA LYS A 572 -0.20 41.69 -2.42
C LYS A 572 -0.33 41.74 -3.96
N LYS A 573 0.60 42.38 -4.67
CA LYS A 573 0.59 42.43 -6.15
C LYS A 573 0.90 41.08 -6.77
N MET A 574 1.87 40.35 -6.26
CA MET A 574 2.23 39.02 -6.74
C MET A 574 1.03 38.06 -6.64
N VAL A 575 0.40 38.01 -5.46
CA VAL A 575 -0.80 37.19 -5.21
C VAL A 575 -1.92 37.56 -6.18
N LEU A 576 -2.18 38.84 -6.40
CA LEU A 576 -3.20 39.29 -7.34
C LEU A 576 -2.95 38.79 -8.77
N TRP A 577 -1.70 38.82 -9.23
CA TRP A 577 -1.34 38.37 -10.57
C TRP A 577 -1.39 36.85 -10.73
N ASP A 578 -0.98 36.09 -9.71
CA ASP A 578 -1.15 34.63 -9.70
C ASP A 578 -2.66 34.26 -9.71
N GLN A 579 -3.49 34.94 -8.91
CA GLN A 579 -4.95 34.76 -8.93
C GLN A 579 -5.54 35.04 -10.31
N ASN A 580 -5.13 36.15 -10.93
CA ASN A 580 -5.58 36.55 -12.26
C ASN A 580 -5.17 35.53 -13.33
N TYR A 581 -3.99 34.92 -13.20
CA TYR A 581 -3.57 33.81 -14.06
C TYR A 581 -4.51 32.60 -13.89
N ASP A 582 -4.78 32.20 -12.65
CA ASP A 582 -5.64 31.03 -12.35
C ASP A 582 -7.09 31.25 -12.79
N TYR A 583 -7.64 32.47 -12.63
CA TYR A 583 -8.98 32.83 -13.09
C TYR A 583 -9.15 32.71 -14.60
N VAL A 584 -8.08 32.90 -15.38
CA VAL A 584 -8.11 32.74 -16.84
C VAL A 584 -7.82 31.29 -17.24
N ASN A 585 -6.75 30.70 -16.70
CA ASN A 585 -6.31 29.36 -17.06
C ASN A 585 -7.33 28.27 -16.68
N LEU A 586 -7.72 28.22 -15.40
CA LEU A 586 -8.38 27.04 -14.84
C LEU A 586 -9.78 26.76 -15.41
N PRO A 587 -10.66 27.76 -15.65
CA PRO A 587 -11.94 27.52 -16.30
C PRO A 587 -11.79 26.97 -17.73
N ILE A 588 -10.85 27.51 -18.51
CA ILE A 588 -10.56 27.04 -19.86
C ILE A 588 -10.02 25.60 -19.81
N ALA A 589 -9.05 25.34 -18.92
CA ALA A 589 -8.47 24.01 -18.71
C ALA A 589 -9.52 22.97 -18.32
N CYS A 590 -10.50 23.32 -17.49
CA CYS A 590 -11.59 22.41 -17.10
C CYS A 590 -12.48 22.05 -18.30
N ILE A 591 -12.90 23.05 -19.10
CA ILE A 591 -13.73 22.83 -20.29
C ILE A 591 -12.99 21.95 -21.31
N ILE A 592 -11.72 22.28 -21.55
CA ILE A 592 -10.86 21.56 -22.50
C ILE A 592 -10.53 20.16 -22.00
N GLY A 593 -10.30 19.99 -20.69
CA GLY A 593 -10.07 18.70 -20.05
C GLY A 593 -11.25 17.75 -20.24
N VAL A 594 -12.48 18.25 -20.21
CA VAL A 594 -13.69 17.48 -20.53
C VAL A 594 -13.68 17.02 -21.99
N ILE A 595 -13.38 17.92 -22.91
CA ILE A 595 -13.36 17.63 -24.35
C ILE A 595 -12.32 16.56 -24.65
N TYR A 596 -11.09 16.73 -24.14
CA TYR A 596 -10.02 15.76 -24.32
C TYR A 596 -10.25 14.47 -23.56
N GLY A 597 -10.98 14.48 -22.44
CA GLY A 597 -11.40 13.27 -21.74
C GLY A 597 -12.28 12.38 -22.63
N GLY A 598 -13.31 12.94 -23.24
CA GLY A 598 -14.16 12.20 -24.20
C GLY A 598 -13.42 11.79 -25.48
N TYR A 599 -12.53 12.64 -26.00
CA TYR A 599 -11.64 12.27 -27.11
C TYR A 599 -10.74 11.08 -26.74
N SER A 600 -10.23 11.08 -25.51
CA SER A 600 -9.31 10.07 -25.00
C SER A 600 -9.94 8.68 -24.91
N ASP A 601 -11.23 8.61 -24.66
CA ASP A 601 -11.97 7.34 -24.60
C ASP A 601 -12.08 6.66 -25.98
N HIS A 602 -12.10 7.43 -27.07
CA HIS A 602 -12.25 6.89 -28.43
C HIS A 602 -10.91 6.75 -29.17
N TYR A 603 -10.02 7.73 -29.05
CA TYR A 603 -8.77 7.80 -29.82
C TYR A 603 -7.54 7.40 -29.01
N GLY A 604 -7.71 7.13 -27.72
CA GLY A 604 -6.66 6.65 -26.82
C GLY A 604 -6.04 7.73 -25.92
N ARG A 605 -5.19 7.27 -24.99
CA ARG A 605 -4.67 8.09 -23.87
C ARG A 605 -3.40 8.89 -24.19
N LYS A 606 -2.65 8.55 -25.25
CA LYS A 606 -1.30 9.12 -25.51
C LYS A 606 -1.33 10.61 -25.84
N TRP A 607 -2.17 11.01 -26.79
CA TRP A 607 -2.19 12.40 -27.28
C TRP A 607 -2.67 13.42 -26.24
N PRO A 608 -3.76 13.18 -25.50
CA PRO A 608 -4.17 14.07 -24.40
C PRO A 608 -3.03 14.30 -23.38
N MET A 609 -2.31 13.24 -23.01
CA MET A 609 -1.18 13.34 -22.11
C MET A 609 -0.05 14.24 -22.66
N LEU A 610 0.32 14.07 -23.94
CA LEU A 610 1.36 14.87 -24.61
C LEU A 610 0.96 16.33 -24.77
N ILE A 611 -0.32 16.60 -25.06
CA ILE A 611 -0.86 17.96 -25.18
C ILE A 611 -0.74 18.70 -23.85
N GLY A 612 -1.04 18.04 -22.72
CA GLY A 612 -0.82 18.64 -21.40
C GLY A 612 0.66 18.83 -21.04
N ILE A 613 1.58 17.98 -21.52
CA ILE A 613 3.03 18.23 -21.31
C ILE A 613 3.47 19.44 -22.13
N LEU A 614 2.98 19.56 -23.36
CA LEU A 614 3.22 20.70 -24.23
C LEU A 614 2.69 22.01 -23.62
N SER A 615 1.55 21.97 -22.91
CA SER A 615 1.04 23.14 -22.20
C SER A 615 2.03 23.67 -21.17
N VAL A 616 2.67 22.77 -20.40
CA VAL A 616 3.62 23.13 -19.35
C VAL A 616 4.93 23.66 -19.92
N VAL A 617 5.39 23.09 -21.04
CA VAL A 617 6.53 23.62 -21.82
C VAL A 617 6.24 25.05 -22.26
N LEU A 618 5.12 25.27 -22.95
CA LEU A 618 4.77 26.60 -23.45
C LEU A 618 4.57 27.62 -22.32
N ASP A 619 3.86 27.27 -21.24
CA ASP A 619 3.69 28.16 -20.08
C ASP A 619 5.05 28.53 -19.46
N THR A 620 5.99 27.59 -19.39
CA THR A 620 7.31 27.82 -18.81
C THR A 620 8.17 28.69 -19.74
N ALA A 621 8.10 28.50 -21.06
CA ALA A 621 8.74 29.37 -22.04
C ALA A 621 8.24 30.83 -21.95
N PHE A 622 6.93 31.06 -21.89
CA PHE A 622 6.36 32.41 -21.72
C PHE A 622 6.83 33.05 -20.41
N ARG A 623 6.84 32.27 -19.33
CA ARG A 623 7.31 32.69 -18.02
C ARG A 623 8.79 33.12 -18.03
N ILE A 624 9.65 32.38 -18.73
CA ILE A 624 11.05 32.77 -18.94
C ILE A 624 11.12 34.13 -19.65
N LEU A 625 10.38 34.32 -20.75
CA LEU A 625 10.38 35.59 -21.50
C LEU A 625 9.89 36.80 -20.69
N ILE A 626 8.88 36.60 -19.82
CA ILE A 626 8.29 37.65 -18.98
C ILE A 626 9.24 38.08 -17.85
N TRP A 627 9.89 37.12 -17.19
CA TRP A 627 10.70 37.38 -16.00
C TRP A 627 12.17 37.65 -16.30
N HIS A 628 12.67 37.25 -17.47
CA HIS A 628 14.06 37.46 -17.83
C HIS A 628 14.44 38.95 -17.76
N PRO A 629 15.58 39.28 -17.13
CA PRO A 629 15.95 40.66 -16.87
C PRO A 629 16.19 41.49 -18.13
N GLU A 630 16.64 40.87 -19.23
CA GLU A 630 17.02 41.59 -20.46
C GLU A 630 15.88 41.78 -21.47
N THR A 631 14.88 40.88 -21.51
CA THR A 631 13.77 40.96 -22.48
C THR A 631 12.59 41.77 -21.95
N ASP A 632 12.40 41.79 -20.62
CA ASP A 632 11.41 42.56 -19.86
C ASP A 632 10.01 42.69 -20.50
N TRP A 633 9.43 41.58 -20.99
CA TRP A 633 8.11 41.61 -21.63
C TRP A 633 7.01 42.15 -20.69
N PRO A 634 5.98 42.85 -21.20
CA PRO A 634 4.89 43.36 -20.37
C PRO A 634 4.18 42.25 -19.59
N LEU A 635 3.89 42.51 -18.31
CA LEU A 635 3.27 41.54 -17.40
C LEU A 635 1.91 41.02 -17.90
N GLN A 636 1.20 41.79 -18.71
CA GLN A 636 -0.09 41.43 -19.31
C GLN A 636 -0.02 40.18 -20.20
N TRP A 637 1.15 39.85 -20.76
CA TRP A 637 1.35 38.62 -21.55
C TRP A 637 1.17 37.34 -20.73
N ILE A 638 1.15 37.43 -19.40
CA ILE A 638 0.81 36.32 -18.51
C ILE A 638 -0.62 35.81 -18.75
N PHE A 639 -1.55 36.67 -19.22
CA PHE A 639 -2.91 36.26 -19.60
C PHE A 639 -2.95 35.46 -20.89
N ALA A 640 -2.10 35.82 -21.86
CA ALA A 640 -1.94 35.05 -23.09
C ALA A 640 -1.35 33.67 -22.78
N ALA A 641 -0.34 33.61 -21.91
CA ALA A 641 0.23 32.36 -21.40
C ALA A 641 -0.82 31.51 -20.66
N ALA A 642 -1.61 32.12 -19.76
CA ALA A 642 -2.71 31.47 -19.04
C ALA A 642 -3.75 30.88 -20.00
N SER A 643 -4.16 31.65 -21.00
CA SER A 643 -5.14 31.22 -22.00
C SER A 643 -4.60 30.04 -22.82
N LEU A 644 -3.35 30.14 -23.28
CA LEU A 644 -2.71 29.08 -24.06
C LEU A 644 -2.53 27.79 -23.25
N ALA A 645 -2.06 27.91 -22.00
CA ALA A 645 -1.92 26.78 -21.09
C ALA A 645 -3.28 26.11 -20.84
N GLY A 646 -4.33 26.90 -20.63
CA GLY A 646 -5.69 26.42 -20.45
C GLY A 646 -6.26 25.73 -21.68
N PHE A 647 -6.03 26.26 -22.88
CA PHE A 647 -6.44 25.64 -24.15
C PHE A 647 -5.78 24.29 -24.43
N LEU A 648 -4.63 24.04 -23.81
CA LEU A 648 -3.91 22.77 -23.91
C LEU A 648 -4.17 21.87 -22.69
N GLY A 649 -5.12 22.23 -21.82
CA GLY A 649 -5.61 21.41 -20.71
C GLY A 649 -4.73 21.42 -19.45
N ASP A 650 -3.68 22.25 -19.42
CA ASP A 650 -2.72 22.38 -18.32
C ASP A 650 -2.09 21.02 -17.88
N PHE A 651 -1.28 21.03 -16.82
CA PHE A 651 -0.77 19.82 -16.15
C PHE A 651 -1.90 18.88 -15.68
N LEU A 652 -3.12 19.40 -15.53
CA LEU A 652 -4.32 18.64 -15.19
C LEU A 652 -4.60 17.54 -16.22
N LEU A 653 -4.57 17.88 -17.51
CA LEU A 653 -4.82 16.93 -18.58
C LEU A 653 -3.79 15.79 -18.57
N THR A 654 -2.52 16.12 -18.34
CA THR A 654 -1.44 15.13 -18.18
C THR A 654 -1.71 14.17 -17.03
N MET A 655 -2.03 14.68 -15.84
CA MET A 655 -2.29 13.83 -14.67
C MET A 655 -3.54 12.96 -14.83
N SER A 656 -4.61 13.52 -15.42
CA SER A 656 -5.84 12.76 -15.70
C SER A 656 -5.59 11.65 -16.72
N ALA A 657 -4.87 11.94 -17.80
CA ALA A 657 -4.55 10.97 -18.83
C ALA A 657 -3.62 9.86 -18.33
N ILE A 658 -2.65 10.18 -17.47
CA ILE A 658 -1.76 9.20 -16.85
C ILE A 658 -2.54 8.29 -15.89
N ASN A 659 -3.41 8.84 -15.04
CA ASN A 659 -4.23 8.03 -14.15
C ASN A 659 -5.15 7.08 -14.94
N ALA A 660 -5.78 7.58 -16.01
CA ALA A 660 -6.61 6.77 -16.91
C ALA A 660 -5.78 5.69 -17.65
N TYR A 661 -4.57 6.03 -18.10
CA TYR A 661 -3.65 5.08 -18.74
C TYR A 661 -3.30 3.92 -17.80
N VAL A 662 -2.99 4.22 -16.53
CA VAL A 662 -2.65 3.20 -15.53
C VAL A 662 -3.84 2.30 -15.21
N THR A 663 -5.06 2.85 -15.13
CA THR A 663 -6.26 2.03 -14.93
C THR A 663 -6.57 1.14 -16.13
N ASP A 664 -6.38 1.64 -17.35
CA ASP A 664 -6.58 0.87 -18.59
C ASP A 664 -5.48 -0.18 -18.78
N GLN A 665 -4.29 0.04 -18.20
CA GLN A 665 -3.18 -0.90 -18.24
C GLN A 665 -3.46 -2.18 -17.44
N PHE A 666 -4.10 -2.04 -16.28
CA PHE A 666 -4.29 -3.12 -15.32
C PHE A 666 -5.79 -3.30 -15.00
N PRO A 667 -6.51 -4.19 -15.71
CA PRO A 667 -7.95 -4.39 -15.51
C PRO A 667 -8.31 -5.00 -14.13
N ASP A 668 -7.35 -5.61 -13.42
CA ASP A 668 -7.56 -6.08 -12.06
C ASP A 668 -7.60 -4.90 -11.05
N LYS A 669 -8.74 -4.76 -10.35
CA LYS A 669 -9.02 -3.66 -9.40
C LYS A 669 -7.93 -3.52 -8.32
N LYS A 670 -7.41 -4.64 -7.80
CA LYS A 670 -6.38 -4.62 -6.75
C LYS A 670 -5.04 -4.13 -7.28
N THR A 671 -4.67 -4.58 -8.47
CA THR A 671 -3.42 -4.21 -9.12
C THR A 671 -3.43 -2.75 -9.59
N ALA A 672 -4.53 -2.28 -10.17
CA ALA A 672 -4.71 -0.87 -10.55
C ALA A 672 -4.58 0.08 -9.35
N SER A 673 -5.28 -0.25 -8.25
CA SER A 673 -5.22 0.56 -7.02
C SER A 673 -3.81 0.65 -6.44
N LEU A 674 -3.07 -0.47 -6.44
CA LEU A 674 -1.68 -0.49 -5.99
C LEU A 674 -0.77 0.36 -6.89
N ARG A 675 -0.99 0.35 -8.21
CA ARG A 675 -0.22 1.17 -9.16
C ARG A 675 -0.50 2.66 -9.02
N MET A 676 -1.75 3.06 -8.78
CA MET A 676 -2.07 4.47 -8.48
C MET A 676 -1.36 4.97 -7.19
N ILE A 677 -1.19 4.09 -6.19
CA ILE A 677 -0.38 4.40 -5.00
C ILE A 677 1.09 4.61 -5.38
N VAL A 678 1.66 3.74 -6.22
CA VAL A 678 3.05 3.86 -6.69
C VAL A 678 3.27 5.16 -7.47
N VAL A 679 2.34 5.51 -8.36
CA VAL A 679 2.34 6.79 -9.08
C VAL A 679 2.35 7.97 -8.11
N SER A 680 1.51 7.93 -7.08
CA SER A 680 1.44 9.00 -6.06
C SER A 680 2.74 9.12 -5.24
N ILE A 681 3.39 7.98 -4.94
CA ILE A 681 4.69 7.95 -4.28
C ILE A 681 5.77 8.56 -5.18
N LEU A 682 5.82 8.19 -6.46
CA LEU A 682 6.81 8.73 -7.40
C LEU A 682 6.61 10.21 -7.67
N PHE A 683 5.36 10.68 -7.73
CA PHE A 683 5.05 12.11 -7.78
C PHE A 683 5.62 12.84 -6.57
N SER A 684 5.39 12.33 -5.36
CA SER A 684 5.86 12.93 -4.10
C SER A 684 7.39 12.87 -3.96
N LEU A 685 8.03 11.77 -4.37
CA LEU A 685 9.48 11.61 -4.43
C LEU A 685 10.10 12.57 -5.46
N GLY A 686 9.45 12.75 -6.61
CA GLY A 686 9.85 13.72 -7.62
C GLY A 686 9.81 15.13 -7.05
N GLN A 687 8.74 15.52 -6.36
CA GLN A 687 8.64 16.84 -5.73
C GLN A 687 9.77 17.11 -4.75
N PHE A 688 10.11 16.14 -3.90
CA PHE A 688 11.23 16.24 -2.96
C PHE A 688 12.59 16.26 -3.65
N GLY A 689 12.82 15.33 -4.59
CA GLY A 689 14.08 15.27 -5.34
C GLY A 689 14.34 16.55 -6.13
N GLY A 690 13.30 17.09 -6.75
CA GLY A 690 13.35 18.38 -7.45
C GLY A 690 13.64 19.55 -6.52
N SER A 691 13.04 19.58 -5.32
CA SER A 691 13.27 20.70 -4.39
C SER A 691 14.67 20.69 -3.78
N GLN A 692 15.20 19.52 -3.41
CA GLN A 692 16.59 19.41 -2.91
C GLN A 692 17.62 19.67 -4.00
N LEU A 693 17.36 19.15 -5.22
CA LEU A 693 18.20 19.48 -6.36
C LEU A 693 18.16 20.98 -6.64
N ALA A 694 17.00 21.62 -6.43
CA ALA A 694 16.88 23.04 -6.65
C ALA A 694 17.73 23.86 -5.68
N ASP A 695 17.59 23.57 -4.40
CA ASP A 695 18.36 24.20 -3.33
C ASP A 695 19.88 24.09 -3.59
N TRP A 696 20.34 22.90 -3.97
CA TRP A 696 21.73 22.67 -4.31
C TRP A 696 22.19 23.42 -5.57
N LEU A 697 21.41 23.39 -6.65
CA LEU A 697 21.77 24.03 -7.93
C LEU A 697 21.75 25.56 -7.86
N LEU A 698 20.90 26.16 -7.02
CA LEU A 698 20.82 27.61 -6.85
C LEU A 698 22.10 28.23 -6.28
N HIS A 699 22.98 27.42 -5.66
CA HIS A 699 24.32 27.88 -5.26
C HIS A 699 25.26 28.11 -6.45
N PHE A 700 25.01 27.46 -7.59
CA PHE A 700 25.88 27.51 -8.77
C PHE A 700 25.26 28.23 -9.97
N VAL A 701 23.94 28.28 -10.04
CA VAL A 701 23.17 28.72 -11.20
C VAL A 701 22.15 29.77 -10.78
N SER A 702 22.00 30.83 -11.57
CA SER A 702 20.98 31.85 -11.33
C SER A 702 19.55 31.28 -11.45
N GLU A 703 18.61 31.93 -10.77
CA GLU A 703 17.19 31.59 -10.80
C GLU A 703 16.63 31.44 -12.22
N ILE A 704 16.96 32.37 -13.12
CA ILE A 704 16.45 32.32 -14.51
C ILE A 704 17.07 31.17 -15.31
N ASN A 705 18.37 30.90 -15.14
CA ASN A 705 19.05 29.80 -15.82
C ASN A 705 18.53 28.45 -15.35
N MET A 706 18.08 28.36 -14.10
CA MET A 706 17.41 27.19 -13.58
C MET A 706 16.08 26.91 -14.29
N LEU A 707 15.27 27.94 -14.59
CA LEU A 707 14.05 27.76 -15.38
C LEU A 707 14.37 27.26 -16.80
N ILE A 708 15.47 27.71 -17.41
CA ILE A 708 15.91 27.23 -18.73
C ILE A 708 16.30 25.74 -18.67
N ILE A 709 16.99 25.31 -17.61
CA ILE A 709 17.30 23.87 -17.40
C ILE A 709 16.01 23.07 -17.27
N VAL A 710 15.06 23.55 -16.47
CA VAL A 710 13.74 22.92 -16.27
C VAL A 710 12.97 22.80 -17.59
N GLU A 711 13.01 23.84 -18.43
CA GLU A 711 12.41 23.83 -19.76
C GLU A 711 13.01 22.73 -20.64
N GLY A 712 14.34 22.58 -20.65
CA GLY A 712 15.02 21.50 -21.36
C GLY A 712 14.55 20.10 -20.91
N VAL A 713 14.33 19.91 -19.61
CA VAL A 713 13.82 18.63 -19.07
C VAL A 713 12.34 18.40 -19.42
N PHE A 714 11.51 19.44 -19.47
CA PHE A 714 10.12 19.30 -19.95
C PHE A 714 10.07 18.92 -21.43
N VAL A 715 10.89 19.54 -22.27
CA VAL A 715 11.02 19.18 -23.69
C VAL A 715 11.50 17.74 -23.84
N PHE A 716 12.51 17.33 -23.07
CA PHE A 716 12.95 15.93 -23.03
C PHE A 716 11.82 14.97 -22.62
N SER A 717 11.03 15.34 -21.60
CA SER A 717 9.88 14.56 -21.12
C SER A 717 8.79 14.42 -22.17
N PHE A 718 8.57 15.45 -22.99
CA PHE A 718 7.65 15.42 -24.13
C PHE A 718 8.12 14.40 -25.18
N PHE A 719 9.39 14.45 -25.59
CA PHE A 719 9.94 13.48 -26.56
C PHE A 719 10.00 12.06 -26.00
N PHE A 720 10.35 11.91 -24.72
CA PHE A 720 10.30 10.63 -24.02
C PHE A 720 8.89 10.03 -24.11
N GLY A 721 7.85 10.81 -23.80
CA GLY A 721 6.47 10.37 -23.94
C GLY A 721 6.06 10.06 -25.39
N LEU A 722 6.56 10.84 -26.35
CA LEU A 722 6.27 10.65 -27.77
C LEU A 722 6.80 9.30 -28.29
N PHE A 723 8.01 8.90 -27.89
CA PHE A 723 8.68 7.70 -28.41
C PHE A 723 8.41 6.43 -27.59
N LEU A 724 8.28 6.53 -26.26
CA LEU A 724 8.23 5.35 -25.38
C LEU A 724 6.82 4.98 -24.93
N ILE A 725 5.86 5.90 -25.01
CA ILE A 725 4.49 5.63 -24.56
C ILE A 725 3.62 5.20 -25.75
N ASP A 726 3.05 4.01 -25.64
CA ASP A 726 2.12 3.46 -26.62
C ASP A 726 0.75 4.12 -26.50
N ASN A 727 0.07 4.30 -27.64
CA ASN A 727 -1.31 4.77 -27.61
C ASN A 727 -2.24 3.62 -27.20
N ARG A 728 -2.83 3.74 -26.02
CA ARG A 728 -3.76 2.74 -25.47
C ARG A 728 -5.18 3.27 -25.55
N ILE A 729 -6.07 2.45 -26.11
CA ILE A 729 -7.51 2.70 -26.17
C ILE A 729 -8.14 1.84 -25.06
N PRO A 730 -9.13 2.36 -24.30
CA PRO A 730 -9.83 1.55 -23.32
C PRO A 730 -10.46 0.31 -23.98
N ALA A 731 -10.33 -0.84 -23.33
CA ALA A 731 -10.90 -2.09 -23.85
C ALA A 731 -12.44 -2.00 -23.82
N ALA A 732 -13.09 -2.10 -24.98
CA ALA A 732 -14.52 -2.34 -25.01
C ALA A 732 -14.80 -3.68 -24.33
N LEU A 733 -15.72 -3.71 -23.36
CA LEU A 733 -16.26 -4.96 -22.85
C LEU A 733 -16.80 -5.76 -24.05
N PRO A 734 -16.65 -7.10 -24.07
CA PRO A 734 -17.47 -7.92 -24.93
C PRO A 734 -18.92 -7.65 -24.49
N LEU A 735 -19.62 -6.82 -25.26
CA LEU A 735 -21.07 -6.81 -25.24
C LEU A 735 -21.49 -8.26 -25.37
N GLN A 736 -22.40 -8.69 -24.51
CA GLN A 736 -23.23 -9.83 -24.85
C GLN A 736 -23.70 -9.56 -26.27
N GLN A 737 -23.21 -10.36 -27.22
CA GLN A 737 -23.87 -10.54 -28.50
C GLN A 737 -25.21 -11.17 -28.13
N GLU A 738 -26.17 -10.34 -27.73
CA GLU A 738 -27.56 -10.66 -27.93
C GLU A 738 -27.72 -10.86 -29.44
N GLU A 739 -28.16 -12.07 -29.79
CA GLU A 739 -28.73 -12.37 -31.09
C GLU A 739 -29.93 -11.46 -31.32
N ASN A 740 -29.69 -10.21 -31.78
CA ASN A 740 -30.62 -9.35 -32.51
C ASN A 740 -29.93 -8.03 -32.86
N PRO A 741 -29.24 -7.91 -34.00
CA PRO A 741 -28.87 -6.60 -34.52
C PRO A 741 -30.11 -6.01 -35.21
N SER A 742 -30.98 -5.33 -34.47
CA SER A 742 -31.71 -4.21 -35.07
C SER A 742 -30.69 -3.13 -35.42
N LEU A 743 -30.81 -2.60 -36.62
CA LEU A 743 -29.87 -1.75 -37.38
C LEU A 743 -29.48 -0.37 -36.79
N ASP A 744 -29.47 -0.19 -35.46
CA ASP A 744 -29.05 1.04 -34.76
C ASP A 744 -28.18 0.60 -33.55
N GLU A 745 -26.93 0.96 -33.29
CA GLU A 745 -26.05 2.06 -33.72
C GLU A 745 -24.57 1.55 -33.70
N ILE A 746 -23.94 1.36 -34.86
CA ILE A 746 -22.47 1.44 -34.95
C ILE A 746 -22.17 2.92 -35.18
N VAL A 747 -22.00 3.68 -34.10
CA VAL A 747 -21.73 5.12 -34.19
C VAL A 747 -20.41 5.35 -34.93
N PRO A 748 -20.40 6.03 -36.10
CA PRO A 748 -19.18 6.25 -36.86
C PRO A 748 -18.20 7.15 -36.09
N PRO A 749 -16.88 6.97 -36.28
CA PRO A 749 -15.88 7.83 -35.65
C PRO A 749 -16.13 9.29 -36.06
N PRO A 750 -16.15 10.25 -35.10
CA PRO A 750 -16.48 11.63 -35.39
C PRO A 750 -15.48 12.21 -36.40
N LYS A 751 -15.98 12.95 -37.39
CA LYS A 751 -15.14 13.47 -38.49
C LYS A 751 -14.53 14.83 -38.16
N ASN A 752 -15.15 15.59 -37.25
CA ASN A 752 -14.79 16.98 -36.93
C ASN A 752 -14.59 17.21 -35.42
N VAL A 753 -13.73 18.16 -35.06
CA VAL A 753 -13.48 18.57 -33.65
C VAL A 753 -14.75 19.06 -32.95
N ILE A 754 -15.67 19.70 -33.68
CA ILE A 754 -16.97 20.16 -33.15
C ILE A 754 -17.87 18.96 -32.79
N GLU A 755 -17.81 17.89 -33.59
CA GLU A 755 -18.56 16.66 -33.32
C GLU A 755 -17.96 15.90 -32.13
N VAL A 756 -16.62 15.88 -32.01
CA VAL A 756 -15.92 15.39 -30.82
C VAL A 756 -16.35 16.19 -29.59
N ALA A 757 -16.34 17.53 -29.65
CA ALA A 757 -16.75 18.37 -28.53
C ALA A 757 -18.23 18.13 -28.14
N GLY A 758 -19.13 18.07 -29.13
CA GLY A 758 -20.54 17.76 -28.90
C GLY A 758 -20.75 16.41 -28.22
N ARG A 759 -20.09 15.35 -28.71
CA ARG A 759 -20.15 14.01 -28.10
C ARG A 759 -19.47 13.95 -26.73
N SER A 760 -18.38 14.68 -26.51
CA SER A 760 -17.73 14.80 -25.20
C SER A 760 -18.62 15.48 -24.17
N PHE A 761 -19.39 16.50 -24.56
CA PHE A 761 -20.39 17.13 -23.69
C PHE A 761 -21.54 16.16 -23.36
N VAL A 762 -22.01 15.38 -24.34
CA VAL A 762 -23.00 14.33 -24.10
C VAL A 762 -22.43 13.26 -23.15
N SER A 763 -21.18 12.84 -23.35
CA SER A 763 -20.48 11.88 -22.47
C SER A 763 -20.30 12.42 -21.05
N LEU A 764 -20.02 13.72 -20.88
CA LEU A 764 -19.99 14.35 -19.57
C LEU A 764 -21.37 14.35 -18.92
N TRP A 765 -22.42 14.67 -19.67
CA TRP A 765 -23.78 14.60 -19.15
C TRP A 765 -24.15 13.18 -18.72
N GLU A 766 -23.78 12.17 -19.51
CA GLU A 766 -23.92 10.77 -19.11
C GLU A 766 -23.11 10.44 -17.85
N SER A 767 -21.92 11.01 -17.71
CA SER A 767 -21.05 10.82 -16.55
C SER A 767 -21.65 11.45 -15.28
N VAL A 768 -22.29 12.62 -15.41
CA VAL A 768 -23.05 13.26 -14.32
C VAL A 768 -24.29 12.43 -14.00
N LYS A 769 -24.96 11.86 -15.01
CA LYS A 769 -26.15 11.00 -14.84
C LYS A 769 -25.87 9.80 -13.93
N ILE A 770 -24.62 9.32 -13.84
CA ILE A 770 -24.19 8.25 -12.93
C ILE A 770 -24.55 8.56 -11.47
N PHE A 771 -24.42 9.83 -11.04
CA PHE A 771 -24.74 10.26 -9.67
C PHE A 771 -26.26 10.30 -9.39
N PHE A 772 -27.08 10.28 -10.45
CA PHE A 772 -28.53 10.32 -10.36
C PHE A 772 -29.21 8.97 -10.66
N ARG A 773 -28.45 7.95 -11.10
CA ARG A 773 -28.99 6.60 -11.34
C ARG A 773 -29.47 5.95 -10.04
N PRO A 774 -30.63 5.28 -10.04
CA PRO A 774 -31.08 4.49 -8.89
C PRO A 774 -30.11 3.32 -8.68
N ARG A 775 -29.72 3.05 -7.43
CA ARG A 775 -28.81 1.97 -7.04
C ARG A 775 -29.39 1.22 -5.85
N GLU A 776 -29.02 -0.05 -5.71
CA GLU A 776 -29.43 -0.87 -4.57
C GLU A 776 -28.89 -0.33 -3.25
N GLY A 777 -29.76 -0.34 -2.22
CA GLY A 777 -29.44 0.14 -0.88
C GLY A 777 -29.10 1.63 -0.81
N HIS A 778 -28.21 2.00 0.12
CA HIS A 778 -27.80 3.39 0.33
C HIS A 778 -26.59 3.80 -0.54
N ARG A 779 -26.19 3.00 -1.54
CA ARG A 779 -25.00 3.25 -2.38
C ARG A 779 -25.01 4.60 -3.09
N ARG A 780 -26.19 5.04 -3.56
CA ARG A 780 -26.33 6.37 -4.17
C ARG A 780 -26.07 7.47 -3.16
N LEU A 781 -26.62 7.35 -1.95
CA LEU A 781 -26.39 8.30 -0.87
C LEU A 781 -24.91 8.34 -0.47
N PHE A 782 -24.22 7.19 -0.41
CA PHE A 782 -22.78 7.15 -0.13
C PHE A 782 -21.93 7.80 -1.22
N LEU A 783 -22.32 7.66 -2.49
CA LEU A 783 -21.64 8.31 -3.59
C LEU A 783 -21.69 9.84 -3.44
N TRP A 784 -22.88 10.40 -3.14
CA TRP A 784 -23.05 11.83 -2.83
C TRP A 784 -22.28 12.22 -1.57
N LEU A 785 -22.39 11.39 -0.53
CA LEU A 785 -21.58 11.30 0.68
C LEU A 785 -20.12 11.69 0.45
N CYS A 786 -19.45 10.80 -0.27
CA CYS A 786 -18.04 10.89 -0.58
C CYS A 786 -17.73 12.05 -1.51
N PHE A 787 -18.57 12.31 -2.51
CA PHE A 787 -18.33 13.42 -3.43
C PHE A 787 -18.29 14.76 -2.70
N VAL A 788 -19.28 15.03 -1.84
CA VAL A 788 -19.35 16.26 -1.03
C VAL A 788 -18.16 16.35 -0.07
N ALA A 789 -17.83 15.27 0.64
CA ALA A 789 -16.71 15.30 1.57
C ALA A 789 -15.35 15.52 0.89
N ASN A 790 -15.11 14.90 -0.27
CA ASN A 790 -13.89 15.15 -1.05
C ASN A 790 -13.88 16.55 -1.65
N PHE A 791 -15.03 17.08 -2.07
CA PHE A 791 -15.14 18.47 -2.52
C PHE A 791 -14.77 19.44 -1.40
N LEU A 792 -15.26 19.22 -0.17
CA LEU A 792 -14.92 20.04 0.99
C LEU A 792 -13.43 19.94 1.35
N ASP A 793 -12.83 18.75 1.30
CA ASP A 793 -11.39 18.60 1.52
C ASP A 793 -10.57 19.37 0.48
N GLN A 794 -10.93 19.26 -0.81
CA GLN A 794 -10.23 19.96 -1.89
C GLN A 794 -10.52 21.46 -1.92
N PHE A 795 -11.67 21.89 -1.42
CA PHE A 795 -11.96 23.31 -1.21
C PHE A 795 -11.06 23.92 -0.13
N VAL A 796 -10.62 23.11 0.82
CA VAL A 796 -9.72 23.55 1.87
C VAL A 796 -8.26 23.42 1.43
N PHE A 797 -7.85 22.29 0.85
CA PHE A 797 -6.43 21.99 0.61
C PHE A 797 -6.02 21.85 -0.87
N GLY A 798 -6.92 22.10 -1.82
CA GLY A 798 -6.69 21.87 -3.25
C GLY A 798 -5.61 22.77 -3.85
N GLU A 799 -5.56 24.05 -3.49
CA GLU A 799 -4.61 25.05 -3.99
C GLU A 799 -3.89 25.80 -2.86
N GLU A 800 -3.40 25.06 -1.88
CA GLU A 800 -2.76 25.64 -0.69
C GLU A 800 -1.53 26.52 -0.99
N LYS A 801 -0.92 26.39 -2.17
CA LYS A 801 0.30 27.10 -2.59
C LYS A 801 0.20 28.63 -2.43
N GLY A 802 -0.96 29.23 -2.72
CA GLY A 802 -1.15 30.68 -2.63
C GLY A 802 -1.31 31.18 -1.19
N LEU A 803 -2.11 30.48 -0.39
CA LEU A 803 -2.46 30.91 0.96
C LEU A 803 -1.29 30.74 1.94
N ILE A 804 -0.64 29.56 1.96
CA ILE A 804 0.48 29.31 2.89
C ILE A 804 1.69 30.19 2.57
N GLY A 805 1.99 30.41 1.29
CA GLY A 805 3.08 31.30 0.88
C GLY A 805 2.86 32.74 1.32
N THR A 806 1.60 33.21 1.28
CA THR A 806 1.26 34.55 1.77
C THR A 806 1.30 34.62 3.30
N TYR A 807 0.85 33.57 3.97
CA TYR A 807 0.81 33.45 5.43
C TYR A 807 2.21 33.50 6.06
N THR A 808 3.18 32.77 5.51
CA THR A 808 4.51 32.63 6.10
C THR A 808 5.45 33.80 5.79
N ARG A 809 5.17 34.58 4.74
CA ARG A 809 5.99 35.75 4.34
C ARG A 809 5.70 37.02 5.13
N LEU A 810 4.58 37.07 5.85
CA LEU A 810 4.18 38.22 6.68
C LEU A 810 4.70 38.06 8.12
N SER A 811 4.72 39.17 8.87
CA SER A 811 5.02 39.18 10.30
C SER A 811 3.95 38.38 11.05
N PRO A 812 4.29 37.49 12.01
CA PRO A 812 5.57 37.37 12.71
C PRO A 812 6.62 36.44 12.08
N PHE A 813 6.30 35.66 11.04
CA PHE A 813 7.18 34.61 10.54
C PHE A 813 8.29 35.10 9.61
N ASN A 814 7.98 36.06 8.73
CA ASN A 814 8.92 36.70 7.81
C ASN A 814 9.83 35.75 7.01
N TRP A 815 9.34 34.58 6.59
CA TRP A 815 10.16 33.58 5.91
C TRP A 815 10.86 34.15 4.68
N ASP A 816 12.11 33.74 4.51
CA ASP A 816 12.88 33.89 3.30
C ASP A 816 12.53 32.79 2.29
N THR A 817 13.01 32.96 1.05
CA THR A 817 12.77 31.98 -0.02
C THR A 817 13.31 30.60 0.37
N HIS A 818 14.41 30.54 1.10
CA HIS A 818 15.04 29.30 1.55
C HIS A 818 14.20 28.56 2.61
N THR A 819 13.72 29.22 3.68
CA THR A 819 12.87 28.58 4.69
C THR A 819 11.54 28.09 4.08
N TYR A 820 10.96 28.86 3.17
CA TYR A 820 9.77 28.43 2.43
C TYR A 820 10.04 27.22 1.53
N ALA A 821 11.19 27.18 0.85
CA ALA A 821 11.61 26.04 0.05
C ALA A 821 11.80 24.79 0.92
N GLN A 822 12.43 24.91 2.09
CA GLN A 822 12.59 23.82 3.05
C GLN A 822 11.24 23.26 3.52
N TYR A 823 10.29 24.11 3.90
CA TYR A 823 8.93 23.66 4.27
C TYR A 823 8.26 22.87 3.14
N LYS A 824 8.38 23.37 1.91
CA LYS A 824 7.83 22.73 0.71
C LYS A 824 8.51 21.40 0.39
N SER A 825 9.82 21.27 0.65
CA SER A 825 10.58 20.01 0.50
C SER A 825 10.16 18.95 1.50
N TRP A 826 9.99 19.32 2.77
CA TRP A 826 9.72 18.35 3.84
C TRP A 826 8.30 17.77 3.80
N ARG A 827 7.32 18.55 3.35
CA ARG A 827 5.92 18.14 3.36
C ARG A 827 5.63 16.84 2.57
N PRO A 828 6.04 16.67 1.30
CA PRO A 828 5.84 15.42 0.57
C PRO A 828 6.47 14.20 1.27
N ILE A 829 7.65 14.34 1.89
CA ILE A 829 8.30 13.25 2.62
C ILE A 829 7.46 12.82 3.81
N VAL A 830 7.01 13.79 4.61
CA VAL A 830 6.21 13.52 5.79
C VAL A 830 4.90 12.84 5.41
N GLN A 831 4.29 13.22 4.28
CA GLN A 831 3.13 12.53 3.72
C GLN A 831 3.45 11.11 3.22
N ILE A 832 4.62 10.86 2.62
CA ILE A 832 5.05 9.50 2.24
C ILE A 832 5.27 8.63 3.49
N ILE A 833 5.91 9.17 4.53
CA ILE A 833 6.10 8.46 5.80
C ILE A 833 4.74 8.16 6.41
N GLY A 834 3.82 9.14 6.44
CA GLY A 834 2.45 8.96 6.90
C GLY A 834 1.67 7.94 6.08
N LEU A 835 1.86 7.88 4.76
CA LEU A 835 1.29 6.85 3.88
C LEU A 835 1.80 5.45 4.24
N PHE A 836 3.11 5.27 4.39
CA PHE A 836 3.71 3.97 4.70
C PHE A 836 3.38 3.51 6.13
N VAL A 837 3.55 4.40 7.11
CA VAL A 837 3.24 4.14 8.52
C VAL A 837 1.74 3.93 8.69
N GLY A 838 0.90 4.76 8.08
CA GLY A 838 -0.56 4.66 8.17
C GLY A 838 -1.12 3.43 7.48
N THR A 839 -0.62 3.03 6.31
CA THR A 839 -1.01 1.74 5.70
C THR A 839 -0.56 0.55 6.55
N LEU A 840 0.65 0.59 7.12
CA LEU A 840 1.16 -0.48 7.99
C LEU A 840 0.40 -0.58 9.32
N LEU A 841 0.18 0.54 10.01
CA LEU A 841 -0.58 0.60 11.26
C LEU A 841 -2.04 0.23 10.99
N PHE A 842 -2.74 1.00 10.17
CA PHE A 842 -4.20 0.91 10.10
C PHE A 842 -4.68 -0.35 9.39
N LYS A 843 -4.08 -0.74 8.27
CA LYS A 843 -4.52 -1.96 7.56
C LYS A 843 -3.92 -3.23 8.15
N LYS A 844 -2.62 -3.23 8.49
CA LYS A 844 -1.93 -4.49 8.86
C LYS A 844 -1.96 -4.79 10.36
N LEU A 845 -1.81 -3.76 11.21
CA LEU A 845 -1.83 -3.94 12.67
C LEU A 845 -3.27 -3.90 13.21
N PHE A 846 -4.05 -2.88 12.83
CA PHE A 846 -5.40 -2.64 13.36
C PHE A 846 -6.55 -3.18 12.51
N ARG A 847 -6.29 -3.63 11.26
CA ARG A 847 -7.31 -4.14 10.32
C ARG A 847 -8.53 -3.22 10.18
N LEU A 848 -8.26 -1.92 10.10
CA LEU A 848 -9.30 -0.89 9.93
C LEU A 848 -9.81 -0.89 8.48
N ARG A 849 -11.10 -0.58 8.34
CA ARG A 849 -11.78 -0.44 7.06
C ARG A 849 -11.43 0.88 6.36
N ASP A 850 -11.52 0.90 5.03
CA ASP A 850 -11.10 2.04 4.19
C ASP A 850 -11.81 3.35 4.56
N SER A 851 -13.13 3.35 4.82
CA SER A 851 -13.86 4.58 5.22
C SER A 851 -13.38 5.17 6.55
N LEU A 852 -12.96 4.32 7.50
CA LEU A 852 -12.44 4.76 8.80
C LEU A 852 -11.05 5.38 8.63
N VAL A 853 -10.21 4.77 7.78
CA VAL A 853 -8.89 5.33 7.46
C VAL A 853 -9.00 6.66 6.70
N ILE A 854 -9.97 6.79 5.80
CA ILE A 854 -10.29 8.08 5.14
C ILE A 854 -10.68 9.13 6.17
N THR A 855 -11.53 8.77 7.14
CA THR A 855 -11.95 9.68 8.22
C THR A 855 -10.73 10.17 9.02
N PHE A 856 -9.80 9.29 9.37
CA PHE A 856 -8.56 9.68 10.06
C PHE A 856 -7.63 10.53 9.20
N ALA A 857 -7.56 10.29 7.88
CA ALA A 857 -6.76 11.10 6.97
C ALA A 857 -7.27 12.55 6.89
N ILE A 858 -8.59 12.75 6.78
CA ILE A 858 -9.21 14.09 6.76
C ILE A 858 -9.05 14.77 8.12
N ALA A 859 -9.27 14.05 9.23
CA ALA A 859 -9.11 14.60 10.57
C ALA A 859 -7.66 15.03 10.88
N SER A 860 -6.68 14.23 10.45
CA SER A 860 -5.25 14.54 10.52
C SER A 860 -4.93 15.86 9.82
N MET A 861 -5.51 16.08 8.64
CA MET A 861 -5.31 17.32 7.89
C MET A 861 -6.02 18.53 8.52
N GLY A 862 -7.23 18.34 9.07
CA GLY A 862 -7.92 19.38 9.84
C GLY A 862 -7.14 19.83 11.07
N LEU A 863 -6.54 18.88 11.80
CA LEU A 863 -5.65 19.16 12.93
C LEU A 863 -4.37 19.91 12.49
N CYS A 864 -3.82 19.58 11.32
CA CYS A 864 -2.71 20.32 10.74
C CYS A 864 -3.08 21.79 10.47
N ALA A 865 -4.24 22.04 9.87
CA ALA A 865 -4.73 23.40 9.62
C ALA A 865 -4.92 24.19 10.92
N VAL A 866 -5.51 23.57 11.94
CA VAL A 866 -5.66 24.20 13.27
C VAL A 866 -4.29 24.53 13.88
N ALA A 867 -3.31 23.63 13.78
CA ALA A 867 -1.95 23.87 14.26
C ALA A 867 -1.26 25.03 13.53
N ILE A 868 -1.47 25.17 12.21
CA ILE A 868 -0.96 26.30 11.42
C ILE A 868 -1.64 27.61 11.84
N GLY A 869 -2.96 27.59 12.05
CA GLY A 869 -3.72 28.77 12.48
C GLY A 869 -3.28 29.28 13.86
N LEU A 870 -2.99 28.37 14.79
CA LEU A 870 -2.50 28.70 16.14
C LEU A 870 -0.99 28.99 16.20
N ALA A 871 -0.27 28.90 15.09
CA ALA A 871 1.16 29.11 15.07
C ALA A 871 1.51 30.59 15.31
N HIS A 872 2.43 30.83 16.25
CA HIS A 872 3.08 32.13 16.46
C HIS A 872 4.58 32.10 16.16
N MET A 873 5.13 30.91 15.95
CA MET A 873 6.56 30.66 15.71
C MET A 873 6.75 29.73 14.52
N THR A 874 7.79 29.96 13.72
CA THR A 874 8.08 29.22 12.49
C THR A 874 8.10 27.70 12.69
N TRP A 875 8.72 27.22 13.78
CA TRP A 875 8.82 25.78 14.05
C TRP A 875 7.47 25.09 14.27
N VAL A 876 6.43 25.82 14.72
CA VAL A 876 5.07 25.25 14.92
C VAL A 876 4.45 24.87 13.58
N ILE A 877 4.72 25.65 12.53
CA ILE A 877 4.31 25.33 11.16
C ILE A 877 5.04 24.08 10.64
N PHE A 878 6.32 23.89 10.99
CA PHE A 878 7.02 22.63 10.67
C PHE A 878 6.50 21.44 11.49
N ALA A 879 6.17 21.67 12.76
CA ALA A 879 5.62 20.66 13.66
C ALA A 879 4.20 20.21 13.28
N SER A 880 3.45 20.99 12.49
CA SER A 880 2.15 20.59 11.96
C SER A 880 2.26 19.55 10.84
N LEU A 881 3.39 19.48 10.11
CA LEU A 881 3.57 18.53 9.00
C LEU A 881 3.37 17.06 9.42
N PRO A 882 3.99 16.55 10.52
CA PRO A 882 3.71 15.19 11.00
C PRO A 882 2.25 14.96 11.37
N VAL A 883 1.58 15.98 11.92
CA VAL A 883 0.16 15.90 12.30
C VAL A 883 -0.72 15.68 11.07
N GLY A 884 -0.40 16.31 9.94
CA GLY A 884 -1.09 16.16 8.64
C GLY A 884 -0.57 15.01 7.75
N SER A 885 0.34 14.18 8.26
CA SER A 885 1.03 13.15 7.45
C SER A 885 0.10 12.09 6.85
N LEU A 886 -1.05 11.82 7.48
CA LEU A 886 -2.00 10.80 7.01
C LEU A 886 -2.82 11.25 5.80
N HIS A 887 -2.81 12.54 5.45
CA HIS A 887 -3.55 13.08 4.30
C HIS A 887 -3.14 12.41 2.98
N GLY A 888 -1.90 11.93 2.87
CA GLY A 888 -1.42 11.17 1.70
C GLY A 888 -2.23 9.88 1.41
N LEU A 889 -2.96 9.34 2.39
CA LEU A 889 -3.84 8.17 2.22
C LEU A 889 -5.19 8.51 1.58
N LEU A 890 -5.60 9.78 1.61
CA LEU A 890 -6.95 10.20 1.23
C LEU A 890 -7.27 9.84 -0.23
N ASN A 891 -6.47 10.36 -1.17
CA ASN A 891 -6.74 10.18 -2.60
C ASN A 891 -6.79 8.70 -3.02
N PRO A 892 -5.79 7.85 -2.69
CA PRO A 892 -5.85 6.44 -3.08
C PRO A 892 -7.02 5.67 -2.47
N LEU A 893 -7.36 5.94 -1.19
CA LEU A 893 -8.45 5.26 -0.51
C LEU A 893 -9.83 5.73 -0.99
N THR A 894 -9.98 7.02 -1.27
CA THR A 894 -11.20 7.57 -1.88
C THR A 894 -11.47 6.93 -3.22
N TYR A 895 -10.47 6.85 -4.11
CA TYR A 895 -10.66 6.20 -5.42
C TYR A 895 -10.96 4.70 -5.29
N SER A 896 -10.28 4.01 -4.37
CA SER A 896 -10.57 2.61 -4.03
C SER A 896 -12.03 2.44 -3.56
N PHE A 897 -12.48 3.27 -2.61
CA PHE A 897 -13.84 3.21 -2.07
C PHE A 897 -14.91 3.56 -3.12
N MET A 898 -14.68 4.59 -3.94
CA MET A 898 -15.57 4.95 -5.05
C MET A 898 -15.70 3.80 -6.07
N SER A 899 -14.62 3.06 -6.34
CA SER A 899 -14.63 1.89 -7.24
C SER A 899 -15.45 0.69 -6.72
N CYS A 900 -15.78 0.68 -5.43
CA CYS A 900 -16.70 -0.28 -4.79
C CYS A 900 -18.16 0.16 -4.86
N LEU A 901 -18.42 1.47 -4.95
CA LEU A 901 -19.77 2.02 -5.03
C LEU A 901 -20.34 1.98 -6.46
N ILE A 902 -19.48 1.94 -7.48
CA ILE A 902 -19.77 2.19 -8.89
C ILE A 902 -19.46 0.95 -9.74
N GLU A 903 -20.24 0.72 -10.81
CA GLU A 903 -20.02 -0.38 -11.76
C GLU A 903 -18.75 -0.16 -12.60
N GLN A 904 -18.12 -1.24 -13.09
CA GLN A 904 -16.81 -1.17 -13.77
C GLN A 904 -16.78 -0.28 -15.02
N ASN A 905 -17.88 -0.24 -15.78
CA ASN A 905 -18.09 0.61 -16.96
C ASN A 905 -18.28 2.11 -16.62
N GLU A 906 -18.54 2.43 -15.36
CA GLU A 906 -18.84 3.79 -14.88
C GLU A 906 -17.66 4.43 -14.14
N ILE A 907 -16.61 3.66 -13.78
CA ILE A 907 -15.48 4.11 -12.95
C ILE A 907 -14.73 5.29 -13.61
N GLY A 908 -14.34 5.15 -14.88
CA GLY A 908 -13.58 6.18 -15.58
C GLY A 908 -14.35 7.52 -15.66
N LYS A 909 -15.65 7.43 -15.99
CA LYS A 909 -16.57 8.56 -16.03
C LYS A 909 -16.70 9.24 -14.66
N ALA A 910 -16.81 8.47 -13.58
CA ALA A 910 -16.90 9.00 -12.22
C ALA A 910 -15.60 9.67 -11.74
N PHE A 911 -14.44 9.13 -12.11
CA PHE A 911 -13.14 9.72 -11.77
C PHE A 911 -12.89 11.03 -12.53
N ALA A 912 -13.36 11.14 -13.77
CA ALA A 912 -13.32 12.39 -14.53
C ALA A 912 -14.16 13.48 -13.85
N VAL A 913 -15.40 13.18 -13.47
CA VAL A 913 -16.27 14.12 -12.73
C VAL A 913 -15.66 14.52 -11.39
N SER A 914 -15.11 13.56 -10.65
CA SER A 914 -14.40 13.83 -9.40
C SER A 914 -13.24 14.79 -9.63
N SER A 915 -12.37 14.55 -10.60
CA SER A 915 -11.19 15.39 -10.89
C SER A 915 -11.58 16.83 -11.25
N ILE A 916 -12.64 17.02 -12.03
CA ILE A 916 -13.18 18.35 -12.35
C ILE A 916 -13.68 19.04 -11.07
N ALA A 917 -14.41 18.31 -10.23
CA ALA A 917 -14.94 18.84 -8.98
C ALA A 917 -13.82 19.27 -8.02
N GLN A 918 -12.73 18.49 -7.91
CA GLN A 918 -11.56 18.86 -7.10
C GLN A 918 -10.95 20.20 -7.55
N LYS A 919 -10.90 20.45 -8.86
CA LYS A 919 -10.37 21.71 -9.41
C LYS A 919 -11.31 22.89 -9.25
N LEU A 920 -12.61 22.69 -9.47
CA LEU A 920 -13.61 23.71 -9.15
C LEU A 920 -13.57 24.09 -7.65
N ALA A 921 -13.30 23.12 -6.78
CA ALA A 921 -13.10 23.38 -5.36
C ALA A 921 -11.87 24.27 -5.10
N GLY A 922 -10.76 24.07 -5.84
CA GLY A 922 -9.58 24.95 -5.81
C GLY A 922 -9.87 26.39 -6.28
N ILE A 923 -10.64 26.57 -7.36
CA ILE A 923 -11.08 27.92 -7.79
C ILE A 923 -11.89 28.58 -6.68
N ALA A 924 -12.86 27.84 -6.13
CA ALA A 924 -13.69 28.34 -5.05
C ALA A 924 -12.85 28.66 -3.80
N GLN A 925 -11.82 27.87 -3.49
CA GLN A 925 -10.85 28.16 -2.43
C GLN A 925 -10.20 29.53 -2.65
N THR A 926 -9.61 29.74 -3.83
CA THR A 926 -8.89 30.96 -4.18
C THR A 926 -9.83 32.18 -4.23
N ALA A 927 -11.08 32.01 -4.67
CA ALA A 927 -12.07 33.08 -4.70
C ALA A 927 -12.66 33.41 -3.32
N ILE A 928 -12.79 32.44 -2.42
CA ILE A 928 -13.46 32.61 -1.12
C ILE A 928 -12.43 32.74 0.00
N LEU A 929 -11.63 31.70 0.26
CA LEU A 929 -10.74 31.64 1.41
C LEU A 929 -9.59 32.65 1.32
N GLN A 930 -9.05 32.91 0.12
CA GLN A 930 -8.01 33.94 -0.05
C GLN A 930 -8.55 35.35 0.18
N ASN A 931 -9.79 35.64 -0.24
CA ASN A 931 -10.45 36.92 -0.01
C ASN A 931 -10.85 37.12 1.46
N ILE A 932 -11.26 36.04 2.14
CA ILE A 932 -11.44 36.07 3.59
C ILE A 932 -10.09 36.35 4.25
N TYR A 933 -9.00 35.71 3.80
CA TYR A 933 -7.68 35.94 4.36
C TYR A 933 -7.25 37.40 4.25
N THR A 934 -7.39 38.01 3.07
CA THR A 934 -7.05 39.43 2.87
C THR A 934 -7.90 40.37 3.72
N ALA A 935 -9.16 40.02 3.99
CA ALA A 935 -10.05 40.79 4.86
C ALA A 935 -9.75 40.59 6.36
N THR A 936 -9.31 39.40 6.76
CA THR A 936 -9.11 39.06 8.18
C THR A 936 -7.66 39.18 8.66
N VAL A 937 -6.69 39.35 7.75
CA VAL A 937 -5.25 39.39 8.07
C VAL A 937 -4.91 40.44 9.14
N ASP A 938 -5.60 41.58 9.13
CA ASP A 938 -5.38 42.67 10.09
C ASP A 938 -6.00 42.39 11.48
N TRP A 939 -7.01 41.52 11.55
CA TRP A 939 -7.67 41.13 12.81
C TRP A 939 -7.00 39.91 13.45
N TYR A 940 -6.95 38.79 12.71
CA TYR A 940 -6.28 37.58 13.13
C TYR A 940 -5.76 36.80 11.91
N MET A 941 -4.44 36.78 11.76
CA MET A 941 -3.77 36.18 10.61
C MET A 941 -4.05 34.68 10.46
N GLY A 942 -4.18 33.96 11.57
CA GLY A 942 -4.46 32.52 11.60
C GLY A 942 -5.93 32.14 11.38
N PHE A 943 -6.85 33.12 11.25
CA PHE A 943 -8.30 32.88 11.24
C PHE A 943 -8.74 31.93 10.13
N VAL A 944 -8.24 32.14 8.91
CA VAL A 944 -8.61 31.32 7.75
C VAL A 944 -8.22 29.87 7.95
N TRP A 945 -7.09 29.59 8.58
CA TRP A 945 -6.67 28.22 8.91
C TRP A 945 -7.57 27.55 9.96
N LEU A 946 -8.09 28.30 10.93
CA LEU A 946 -9.10 27.79 11.87
C LEU A 946 -10.43 27.52 11.17
N LEU A 947 -10.85 28.41 10.26
CA LEU A 947 -12.05 28.21 9.43
C LEU A 947 -11.93 26.95 8.57
N MET A 948 -10.77 26.74 7.94
CA MET A 948 -10.41 25.53 7.21
C MET A 948 -10.50 24.27 8.09
N GLY A 949 -9.98 24.34 9.32
CA GLY A 949 -10.16 23.31 10.35
C GLY A 949 -11.65 23.02 10.67
N GLY A 950 -12.48 24.06 10.73
CA GLY A 950 -13.93 23.91 10.93
C GLY A 950 -14.62 23.22 9.75
N ILE A 951 -14.29 23.60 8.50
CA ILE A 951 -14.87 22.99 7.29
C ILE A 951 -14.46 21.52 7.18
N THR A 952 -13.22 21.18 7.52
CA THR A 952 -12.76 19.79 7.52
C THR A 952 -13.45 18.94 8.59
N ALA A 953 -13.83 19.51 9.74
CA ALA A 953 -14.64 18.80 10.74
C ALA A 953 -16.01 18.37 10.19
N ILE A 954 -16.61 19.15 9.28
CA ILE A 954 -17.85 18.78 8.58
C ILE A 954 -17.59 17.58 7.65
N ALA A 955 -16.49 17.59 6.89
CA ALA A 955 -16.11 16.46 6.04
C ALA A 955 -15.84 15.17 6.86
N VAL A 956 -15.22 15.30 8.03
CA VAL A 956 -15.02 14.19 8.98
C VAL A 956 -16.36 13.64 9.48
N ALA A 957 -17.30 14.50 9.86
CA ALA A 957 -18.62 14.08 10.32
C ALA A 957 -19.38 13.32 9.21
N ILE A 958 -19.30 13.80 7.96
CA ILE A 958 -19.90 13.13 6.80
C ILE A 958 -19.31 11.71 6.63
N TYR A 959 -17.98 11.57 6.63
CA TYR A 959 -17.33 10.26 6.46
C TYR A 959 -17.55 9.33 7.65
N ALA A 960 -17.68 9.86 8.87
CA ALA A 960 -18.04 9.07 10.04
C ALA A 960 -19.45 8.46 9.90
N VAL A 961 -20.42 9.21 9.38
CA VAL A 961 -21.76 8.70 9.06
C VAL A 961 -21.68 7.64 7.95
N VAL A 962 -20.93 7.90 6.88
CA VAL A 962 -20.70 6.91 5.80
C VAL A 962 -20.12 5.63 6.37
N HIS A 963 -19.13 5.70 7.26
CA HIS A 963 -18.51 4.52 7.88
C HIS A 963 -19.52 3.68 8.66
N VAL A 964 -20.33 4.30 9.54
CA VAL A 964 -21.30 3.57 10.38
C VAL A 964 -22.31 2.81 9.51
N ILE A 965 -22.82 3.45 8.46
CA ILE A 965 -23.85 2.85 7.61
C ILE A 965 -23.23 1.83 6.64
N ALA A 966 -22.08 2.14 6.03
CA ALA A 966 -21.35 1.20 5.16
C ALA A 966 -20.92 -0.07 5.91
N LYS A 967 -20.63 0.05 7.23
CA LYS A 967 -20.37 -1.10 8.10
C LYS A 967 -21.57 -2.00 8.28
N ARG A 968 -22.76 -1.42 8.41
CA ARG A 968 -24.02 -2.16 8.55
C ARG A 968 -24.40 -2.90 7.26
N GLU A 969 -24.07 -2.34 6.10
CA GLU A 969 -24.45 -2.90 4.79
C GLU A 969 -23.38 -3.80 4.14
N GLY A 970 -22.17 -3.91 4.71
CA GLY A 970 -21.14 -4.81 4.20
C GLY A 970 -20.58 -4.45 2.82
N ILE A 971 -20.60 -3.16 2.45
CA ILE A 971 -20.24 -2.67 1.09
C ILE A 971 -18.72 -2.49 0.92
N GLU A 972 -17.96 -2.49 2.00
CA GLU A 972 -16.51 -2.28 1.96
C GLU A 972 -15.72 -3.55 1.64
N PRO A 973 -14.57 -3.42 0.96
CA PRO A 973 -13.63 -4.52 0.81
C PRO A 973 -13.15 -4.98 2.19
N ASP A 974 -13.10 -6.31 2.40
CA ASP A 974 -12.59 -6.88 3.65
C ASP A 974 -11.15 -6.43 3.94
N PRO A 975 -10.82 -6.07 5.21
CA PRO A 975 -9.55 -5.45 5.61
C PRO A 975 -8.31 -6.33 5.47
#